data_AF-A0A7K3PXF1-F1
#
_entry.id   AF-A0A7K3PXF1-F1
#
_cell.length_a   1.000
_cell.length_b   1.000
_cell.length_c   1.000
_cell.angle_alpha   90.00
_cell.angle_beta   90.00
_cell.angle_gamma   90.00
#
_symmetry.space_group_name_H-M   'P 1'
#
loop_
_entity.id
_entity.type
_entity.pdbx_description
1 polymer ?
#
loop_
_entity_poly.entity_id
_entity_poly.type
_entity_poly.pdbx_seq_one_letter_code
_entity_poly.pdbx_strand_id
1 'polypeptide(L)'
;MTTWLDAERPTAPPGIWRHGYRPPKESSGRIAPVTVIGMVVPLLLAMLGWSLWQAGVTSYPIAPLRLLTPDDWWWAGTLMSPRPVEGPVALPGYEARIVYGGVIFAVLILLVGVLGSWRAIIKHYVTLRPQPVRALIAALLALAVLSLVFPGAFPFAAWPAVPVVEPLLSLTVLVANSYDPMASRLYTDTLYTVVTLLVVWPFARLGGWLPFARTLLGTRRTDTTPDVPEPARSRSQWPALRDVGQHEAAELLTGEVVRGSMNDVDCARVEHAFAAARRGATLDTFRATVLRQGGAAWTHPSGARDLPRRGARHDLLTGQVRIGRWTVTQYAPLPYHEAGAALGPDVLGTSLLAVGPSGSGKTRSLVEPVTEALTLQALTGSCAVVVVSAPGRPVGEDDAFDVVVRIGDPFSAHDLDPYAEFTDPDHAAAILAEALVGDLDTVGAEGAVTALAQLLGPFRTVHGRFPTLPELHELLAGEETALTRLREGLANGGNDVMRRELDLRVRQTGAAGDAGRVLADRLALLNRPAFADFFGGRGEARPFSLRAIAHHPLRVRIDVPERGHDEAARVITRLVLAQFHAVVREGRREHFACLVLDDATGAVTPESVRRIQRLRSQNAGVLLALRTVGDVPEALHGPLYGAVGCRMAFCGVSTWDGSRFAQAWGTEWVETTEVAKHTVFADQPMTRFFHAVRKLVTGKAVTTDAVTVRQVERERWSASELAHAVPAGHAVLSLTSVEGEYAPPLLVDLRG
;
A
#
# COMPACT_ATOMS: atom_id res chain seq x y z
N MET A 1 -6.90 -12.64 30.92
CA MET A 1 -6.06 -11.43 30.74
C MET A 1 -5.18 -11.50 29.50
N THR A 2 -4.62 -12.66 29.10
CA THR A 2 -3.75 -12.80 27.90
C THR A 2 -4.45 -12.71 26.54
N THR A 3 -5.79 -12.78 26.50
CA THR A 3 -6.58 -12.88 25.27
C THR A 3 -6.38 -11.73 24.28
N TRP A 4 -6.08 -10.51 24.76
CA TRP A 4 -5.80 -9.37 23.87
C TRP A 4 -4.42 -9.47 23.20
N LEU A 5 -3.44 -10.09 23.88
CA LEU A 5 -2.09 -10.29 23.36
C LEU A 5 -2.10 -11.40 22.29
N ASP A 6 -2.89 -12.45 22.54
CA ASP A 6 -3.02 -13.62 21.67
C ASP A 6 -4.01 -13.45 20.52
N ALA A 7 -4.72 -12.31 20.45
CA ALA A 7 -5.63 -12.01 19.35
C ALA A 7 -4.87 -11.98 18.01
N GLU A 8 -5.48 -12.59 16.98
CA GLU A 8 -4.93 -12.59 15.62
C GLU A 8 -4.79 -11.15 15.07
N ARG A 9 -3.67 -10.90 14.41
CA ARG A 9 -3.32 -9.64 13.75
C ARG A 9 -2.78 -9.94 12.35
N PRO A 10 -3.64 -10.38 11.42
CA PRO A 10 -3.19 -10.72 10.08
C PRO A 10 -2.62 -9.49 9.36
N THR A 11 -1.73 -9.73 8.40
CA THR A 11 -1.33 -8.69 7.45
C THR A 11 -2.56 -8.25 6.66
N ALA A 12 -2.81 -6.94 6.65
CA ALA A 12 -3.97 -6.35 6.01
C ALA A 12 -3.54 -5.09 5.24
N PRO A 13 -4.27 -4.73 4.16
CA PRO A 13 -4.11 -3.48 3.44
C PRO A 13 -4.03 -2.24 4.37
N PRO A 14 -3.39 -1.15 3.91
CA PRO A 14 -3.22 0.04 4.72
C PRO A 14 -4.55 0.61 5.18
N GLY A 15 -4.61 1.10 6.41
CA GLY A 15 -5.84 1.67 6.97
C GLY A 15 -6.79 0.69 7.65
N ILE A 16 -6.54 -0.62 7.58
CA ILE A 16 -7.35 -1.62 8.26
C ILE A 16 -6.81 -1.87 9.66
N TRP A 17 -7.70 -1.77 10.66
CA TRP A 17 -7.45 -2.14 12.04
C TRP A 17 -7.21 -3.64 12.17
N ARG A 18 -5.99 -4.06 12.51
CA ARG A 18 -5.58 -5.48 12.45
C ARG A 18 -6.02 -6.31 13.65
N HIS A 19 -6.14 -5.70 14.83
CA HIS A 19 -6.49 -6.43 16.05
C HIS A 19 -7.90 -7.05 15.95
N GLY A 20 -7.95 -8.37 15.81
CA GLY A 20 -9.18 -9.13 15.65
C GLY A 20 -9.80 -9.05 14.24
N TYR A 21 -9.06 -8.54 13.25
CA TYR A 21 -9.53 -8.49 11.86
C TYR A 21 -9.59 -9.89 11.26
N ARG A 22 -10.71 -10.20 10.61
CA ARG A 22 -10.89 -11.44 9.86
C ARG A 22 -11.02 -11.10 8.38
N PRO A 23 -10.03 -11.48 7.55
CA PRO A 23 -10.11 -11.20 6.12
C PRO A 23 -11.36 -11.89 5.55
N PRO A 24 -12.13 -11.22 4.68
CA PRO A 24 -13.28 -11.84 4.04
C PRO A 24 -12.80 -13.08 3.30
N LYS A 25 -13.47 -14.22 3.53
CA LYS A 25 -13.16 -15.47 2.85
C LYS A 25 -13.37 -15.23 1.36
N GLU A 26 -12.30 -15.33 0.56
CA GLU A 26 -12.37 -15.25 -0.90
C GLU A 26 -13.46 -16.22 -1.38
N SER A 27 -14.64 -15.71 -1.69
CA SER A 27 -15.67 -16.53 -2.31
C SER A 27 -15.12 -16.85 -3.69
N SER A 28 -14.68 -18.09 -3.89
CA SER A 28 -14.33 -18.60 -5.22
C SER A 28 -15.49 -18.25 -6.16
N GLY A 29 -15.31 -17.21 -6.97
CA GLY A 29 -16.39 -16.61 -7.74
C GLY A 29 -17.10 -17.70 -8.53
N ARG A 30 -18.43 -17.78 -8.41
CA ARG A 30 -19.23 -18.68 -9.23
C ARG A 30 -18.91 -18.35 -10.70
N ILE A 31 -18.44 -19.33 -11.47
CA ILE A 31 -18.23 -19.14 -12.90
C ILE A 31 -19.56 -18.67 -13.51
N ALA A 32 -19.54 -17.58 -14.28
CA ALA A 32 -20.72 -17.13 -15.00
C ALA A 32 -21.21 -18.24 -15.94
N PRO A 33 -22.53 -18.52 -16.03
CA PRO A 33 -23.08 -19.59 -16.88
C PRO A 33 -22.60 -19.48 -18.33
N VAL A 34 -22.36 -18.24 -18.79
CA VAL A 34 -21.85 -17.91 -20.12
C VAL A 34 -20.50 -18.56 -20.42
N THR A 35 -19.60 -18.67 -19.44
CA THR A 35 -18.28 -19.29 -19.63
C THR A 35 -18.39 -20.80 -19.83
N VAL A 36 -19.38 -21.45 -19.20
CA VAL A 36 -19.66 -22.88 -19.37
C VAL A 36 -20.28 -23.15 -20.75
N ILE A 37 -21.21 -22.29 -21.18
CA ILE A 37 -21.82 -22.36 -22.52
C ILE A 37 -20.75 -22.20 -23.61
N GLY A 38 -19.79 -21.29 -23.42
CA GLY A 38 -18.66 -21.09 -24.34
C GLY A 38 -17.71 -22.28 -24.49
N MET A 39 -17.78 -23.28 -23.60
CA MET A 39 -17.03 -24.55 -23.72
C MET A 39 -17.87 -25.64 -24.37
N VAL A 40 -19.14 -25.78 -23.97
CA VAL A 40 -20.01 -26.87 -24.40
C VAL A 40 -20.41 -26.72 -25.86
N VAL A 41 -20.68 -25.50 -26.33
CA VAL A 41 -21.15 -25.27 -27.70
C VAL A 41 -20.11 -25.65 -28.77
N PRO A 42 -18.84 -25.19 -28.71
CA PRO A 42 -17.82 -25.62 -29.67
C PRO A 42 -17.58 -27.13 -29.65
N LEU A 43 -17.61 -27.76 -28.47
CA LEU A 43 -17.45 -29.20 -28.32
C LEU A 43 -18.59 -29.98 -29.00
N LEU A 44 -19.84 -29.57 -28.79
CA LEU A 44 -21.01 -30.23 -29.41
C LEU A 44 -21.02 -30.03 -30.93
N LEU A 45 -20.66 -28.85 -31.42
CA LEU A 45 -20.56 -28.58 -32.87
C LEU A 45 -19.44 -29.42 -33.50
N ALA A 46 -18.32 -29.57 -32.81
CA ALA A 46 -17.20 -30.40 -33.24
C ALA A 46 -17.57 -31.90 -33.25
N MET A 47 -18.26 -32.39 -32.22
CA MET A 47 -18.78 -33.77 -32.19
C MET A 47 -19.80 -34.03 -33.31
N LEU A 48 -20.71 -33.08 -33.55
CA LEU A 48 -21.69 -33.16 -34.63
C LEU A 48 -20.99 -33.18 -36.00
N GLY A 49 -20.04 -32.28 -36.22
CA GLY A 49 -19.25 -32.22 -37.45
C GLY A 49 -18.47 -33.51 -37.70
N TRP A 50 -17.86 -34.07 -36.65
CA TRP A 50 -17.16 -35.36 -36.72
C TRP A 50 -18.12 -36.54 -36.98
N SER A 51 -19.29 -36.55 -36.35
CA SER A 51 -20.31 -37.57 -36.58
C SER A 51 -20.84 -37.54 -38.02
N LEU A 52 -21.07 -36.34 -38.57
CA LEU A 52 -21.51 -36.17 -39.96
C LEU A 52 -20.42 -36.58 -40.97
N TRP A 53 -19.15 -36.36 -40.62
CA TRP A 53 -18.00 -36.86 -41.37
C TRP A 53 -17.99 -38.38 -41.44
N GLN A 54 -18.10 -39.05 -40.29
CA GLN A 54 -18.10 -40.51 -40.20
C GLN A 54 -19.31 -41.15 -40.90
N ALA A 55 -20.47 -40.48 -40.84
CA ALA A 55 -21.69 -40.93 -41.53
C ALA A 55 -21.66 -40.70 -43.05
N GLY A 56 -20.64 -40.03 -43.61
CA GLY A 56 -20.50 -39.82 -45.05
C GLY A 56 -21.54 -38.89 -45.68
N VAL A 57 -22.22 -38.07 -44.88
CA VAL A 57 -23.35 -37.22 -45.32
C VAL A 57 -22.89 -36.06 -46.21
N THR A 58 -21.62 -35.65 -46.14
CA THR A 58 -21.04 -34.58 -46.96
C THR A 58 -19.87 -35.09 -47.80
N SER A 59 -20.01 -35.09 -49.13
CA SER A 59 -18.95 -35.55 -50.07
C SER A 59 -17.91 -34.47 -50.45
N TYR A 60 -18.16 -33.20 -50.13
CA TYR A 60 -17.30 -32.06 -50.51
C TYR A 60 -15.86 -32.05 -49.96
N PRO A 61 -15.59 -32.51 -48.73
CA PRO A 61 -14.27 -32.30 -48.15
C PRO A 61 -13.21 -33.33 -48.59
N ILE A 62 -13.51 -34.28 -49.48
CA ILE A 62 -12.52 -35.25 -49.98
C ILE A 62 -11.77 -34.74 -51.22
N ALA A 63 -12.25 -33.64 -51.83
CA ALA A 63 -11.60 -33.02 -52.99
C ALA A 63 -10.10 -32.68 -52.79
N PRO A 64 -9.65 -32.16 -51.63
CA PRO A 64 -8.23 -31.87 -51.40
C PRO A 64 -7.37 -33.13 -51.34
N LEU A 65 -7.91 -34.25 -50.82
CA LEU A 65 -7.20 -35.52 -50.76
C LEU A 65 -6.87 -36.01 -52.16
N ARG A 66 -7.82 -35.94 -53.08
CA ARG A 66 -7.62 -36.35 -54.48
C ARG A 66 -6.63 -35.46 -55.24
N LEU A 67 -6.56 -34.17 -54.91
CA LEU A 67 -5.57 -33.26 -55.50
C LEU A 67 -4.13 -33.62 -55.09
N LEU A 68 -3.96 -34.22 -53.91
CA LEU A 68 -2.66 -34.55 -53.32
C LEU A 68 -2.24 -36.01 -53.55
N THR A 69 -3.16 -36.89 -53.94
CA THR A 69 -2.90 -38.31 -54.21
C THR A 69 -2.98 -38.64 -55.70
N PRO A 70 -2.17 -39.60 -56.20
CA PRO A 70 -2.28 -40.09 -57.57
C PRO A 70 -3.69 -40.58 -57.95
N ASP A 71 -4.13 -40.29 -59.19
CA ASP A 71 -5.47 -40.64 -59.69
C ASP A 71 -5.67 -42.16 -59.86
N ASP A 72 -4.60 -42.93 -60.01
CA ASP A 72 -4.61 -44.40 -60.15
C ASP A 72 -4.99 -45.15 -58.86
N TRP A 73 -4.98 -44.46 -57.71
CA TRP A 73 -5.39 -45.02 -56.41
C TRP A 73 -6.91 -45.12 -56.23
N TRP A 74 -7.69 -44.58 -57.17
CA TRP A 74 -9.13 -44.42 -57.07
C TRP A 74 -9.84 -44.99 -58.30
N TRP A 75 -11.05 -45.53 -58.14
CA TRP A 75 -11.88 -45.95 -59.29
C TRP A 75 -12.43 -44.73 -60.04
N ALA A 76 -12.27 -44.72 -61.37
CA ALA A 76 -12.76 -43.66 -62.24
C ALA A 76 -14.27 -43.42 -62.05
N GLY A 77 -14.68 -42.16 -61.84
CA GLY A 77 -16.07 -41.76 -61.62
C GLY A 77 -16.60 -41.92 -60.19
N THR A 78 -15.79 -42.45 -59.25
CA THR A 78 -16.15 -42.50 -57.82
C THR A 78 -15.29 -41.54 -57.00
N LEU A 79 -15.87 -40.93 -55.96
CA LEU A 79 -15.14 -40.02 -55.06
C LEU A 79 -14.52 -40.73 -53.84
N MET A 80 -14.87 -42.00 -53.60
CA MET A 80 -14.59 -42.66 -52.30
C MET A 80 -14.13 -44.12 -52.37
N SER A 81 -14.09 -44.75 -53.57
CA SER A 81 -13.76 -46.17 -53.68
C SER A 81 -12.27 -46.35 -54.01
N PRO A 82 -11.45 -46.82 -53.05
CA PRO A 82 -10.04 -47.10 -53.30
C PRO A 82 -9.91 -48.26 -54.30
N ARG A 83 -8.98 -48.14 -55.22
CA ARG A 83 -8.66 -49.17 -56.20
C ARG A 83 -7.45 -49.98 -55.71
N PRO A 84 -7.45 -51.31 -55.84
CA PRO A 84 -6.23 -52.08 -55.60
C PRO A 84 -5.19 -51.78 -56.69
N VAL A 85 -3.97 -51.43 -56.26
CA VAL A 85 -2.85 -51.08 -57.14
C VAL A 85 -1.79 -52.18 -57.05
N GLU A 86 -1.15 -52.50 -58.18
CA GLU A 86 -0.02 -53.45 -58.19
C GLU A 86 1.21 -52.78 -57.55
N GLY A 87 1.53 -53.19 -56.32
CA GLY A 87 2.63 -52.64 -55.54
C GLY A 87 2.73 -53.26 -54.14
N PRO A 88 3.75 -52.90 -53.34
CA PRO A 88 3.94 -53.43 -51.99
C PRO A 88 2.82 -53.03 -51.01
N VAL A 89 2.05 -51.98 -51.32
CA VAL A 89 0.86 -51.56 -50.58
C VAL A 89 -0.38 -51.82 -51.45
N ALA A 90 -1.22 -52.79 -51.06
CA ALA A 90 -2.35 -53.25 -51.88
C ALA A 90 -3.48 -52.21 -52.08
N LEU A 91 -3.69 -51.29 -51.13
CA LEU A 91 -4.78 -50.30 -51.12
C LEU A 91 -4.30 -48.91 -50.64
N PRO A 92 -3.43 -48.21 -51.40
CA PRO A 92 -2.84 -46.95 -50.96
C PRO A 92 -3.89 -45.83 -50.78
N GLY A 93 -4.96 -45.82 -51.58
CA GLY A 93 -6.08 -44.87 -51.42
C GLY A 93 -6.87 -45.04 -50.11
N TYR A 94 -6.93 -46.26 -49.57
CA TYR A 94 -7.58 -46.52 -48.27
C TYR A 94 -6.75 -45.94 -47.12
N GLU A 95 -5.43 -46.20 -47.13
CA GLU A 95 -4.50 -45.65 -46.13
C GLU A 95 -4.47 -44.11 -46.17
N ALA A 96 -4.47 -43.52 -47.37
CA ALA A 96 -4.49 -42.07 -47.54
C ALA A 96 -5.76 -41.43 -46.96
N ARG A 97 -6.90 -42.11 -47.06
CA ARG A 97 -8.18 -41.66 -46.46
C ARG A 97 -8.12 -41.67 -44.93
N ILE A 98 -7.49 -42.67 -44.32
CA ILE A 98 -7.30 -42.75 -42.86
C ILE A 98 -6.41 -41.59 -42.38
N VAL A 99 -5.29 -41.33 -43.07
CA VAL A 99 -4.40 -40.19 -42.78
C VAL A 99 -5.17 -38.87 -42.85
N TYR A 100 -5.96 -38.68 -43.91
CA TYR A 100 -6.75 -37.46 -44.10
C TYR A 100 -7.80 -37.26 -43.01
N GLY A 101 -8.49 -38.32 -42.59
CA GLY A 101 -9.41 -38.30 -41.45
C GLY A 101 -8.72 -37.89 -40.15
N GLY A 102 -7.50 -38.38 -39.91
CA GLY A 102 -6.67 -37.97 -38.77
C GLY A 102 -6.30 -36.49 -38.76
N VAL A 103 -5.94 -35.93 -39.93
CA VAL A 103 -5.61 -34.50 -40.08
C VAL A 103 -6.83 -33.62 -39.78
N ILE A 104 -8.00 -33.97 -40.31
CA ILE A 104 -9.24 -33.21 -40.05
C ILE A 104 -9.63 -33.28 -38.58
N PHE A 105 -9.49 -34.44 -37.95
CA PHE A 105 -9.71 -34.61 -36.52
C PHE A 105 -8.78 -33.72 -35.69
N ALA A 106 -7.50 -33.64 -36.05
CA ALA A 106 -6.53 -32.77 -35.39
C ALA A 106 -6.90 -31.27 -35.54
N VAL A 107 -7.32 -30.84 -36.74
CA VAL A 107 -7.78 -29.47 -36.99
C VAL A 107 -9.02 -29.14 -36.14
N LEU A 108 -9.95 -30.09 -36.03
CA LEU A 108 -11.17 -29.95 -35.24
C LEU A 108 -10.89 -29.83 -33.73
N ILE A 109 -9.95 -30.63 -33.20
CA ILE A 109 -9.47 -30.47 -31.82
C ILE A 109 -8.84 -29.09 -31.60
N LEU A 110 -8.01 -28.63 -32.53
CA LEU A 110 -7.36 -27.32 -32.44
C LEU A 110 -8.39 -26.18 -32.45
N LEU A 111 -9.40 -26.27 -33.31
CA LEU A 111 -10.49 -25.30 -33.40
C LEU A 111 -11.30 -25.22 -32.11
N VAL A 112 -11.61 -26.36 -31.48
CA VAL A 112 -12.26 -26.42 -30.16
C VAL A 112 -11.38 -25.81 -29.06
N GLY A 113 -10.07 -26.05 -29.11
CA GLY A 113 -9.10 -25.50 -28.15
C GLY A 113 -8.96 -23.98 -28.25
N VAL A 114 -9.01 -23.42 -29.46
CA VAL A 114 -8.88 -21.98 -29.71
C VAL A 114 -10.18 -21.21 -29.44
N LEU A 115 -11.34 -21.76 -29.84
CA LEU A 115 -12.64 -21.09 -29.67
C LEU A 115 -13.24 -21.28 -28.27
N GLY A 116 -12.87 -22.34 -27.55
CA GLY A 116 -13.44 -22.65 -26.24
C GLY A 116 -12.76 -21.92 -25.09
N SER A 117 -13.53 -21.55 -24.07
CA SER A 117 -13.08 -20.93 -22.81
C SER A 117 -12.32 -21.90 -21.87
N TRP A 118 -11.66 -22.93 -22.40
CA TRP A 118 -11.05 -24.05 -21.66
C TRP A 118 -10.05 -23.59 -20.59
N ARG A 119 -9.28 -22.53 -20.87
CA ARG A 119 -8.28 -21.99 -19.93
C ARG A 119 -8.92 -21.50 -18.62
N ALA A 120 -10.08 -20.85 -18.69
CA ALA A 120 -10.78 -20.34 -17.51
C ALA A 120 -11.38 -21.48 -16.66
N ILE A 121 -11.89 -22.52 -17.31
CA ILE A 121 -12.52 -23.68 -16.67
C ILE A 121 -11.47 -24.58 -16.02
N ILE A 122 -10.38 -24.88 -16.74
CA ILE A 122 -9.24 -25.64 -16.19
C ILE A 122 -8.65 -24.90 -14.98
N LYS A 123 -8.55 -23.57 -15.06
CA LYS A 123 -8.08 -22.76 -13.93
C LYS A 123 -8.94 -22.99 -12.69
N HIS A 124 -10.26 -22.92 -12.86
CA HIS A 124 -11.21 -22.99 -11.75
C HIS A 124 -11.37 -24.41 -11.18
N TYR A 125 -11.55 -25.42 -12.02
CA TYR A 125 -11.86 -26.79 -11.57
C TYR A 125 -10.63 -27.62 -11.21
N VAL A 126 -9.49 -27.40 -11.87
CA VAL A 126 -8.29 -28.21 -11.67
C VAL A 126 -7.25 -27.45 -10.84
N THR A 127 -6.83 -26.25 -11.25
CA THR A 127 -5.66 -25.61 -10.61
C THR A 127 -5.92 -24.97 -9.24
N LEU A 128 -7.16 -24.58 -8.92
CA LEU A 128 -7.51 -24.02 -7.60
C LEU A 128 -7.64 -25.08 -6.49
N ARG A 129 -7.55 -26.37 -6.82
CA ARG A 129 -7.66 -27.44 -5.83
C ARG A 129 -6.30 -27.73 -5.17
N PRO A 130 -6.25 -27.94 -3.84
CA PRO A 130 -5.03 -28.35 -3.16
C PRO A 130 -4.60 -29.76 -3.61
N GLN A 131 -3.32 -30.08 -3.44
CA GLN A 131 -2.83 -31.46 -3.60
C GLN A 131 -3.35 -32.32 -2.43
N PRO A 132 -3.67 -33.61 -2.62
CA PRO A 132 -3.49 -34.45 -3.82
C PRO A 132 -4.64 -34.38 -4.84
N VAL A 133 -5.73 -33.67 -4.52
CA VAL A 133 -6.96 -33.64 -5.34
C VAL A 133 -6.67 -33.15 -6.76
N ARG A 134 -5.82 -32.14 -6.92
CA ARG A 134 -5.38 -31.67 -8.25
C ARG A 134 -4.70 -32.76 -9.08
N ALA A 135 -3.82 -33.55 -8.46
CA ALA A 135 -3.11 -34.63 -9.15
C ALA A 135 -4.07 -35.76 -9.54
N LEU A 136 -5.04 -36.08 -8.69
CA LEU A 136 -6.07 -37.08 -8.93
C LEU A 136 -7.03 -36.67 -10.05
N ILE A 137 -7.51 -35.43 -10.07
CA ILE A 137 -8.37 -34.91 -11.15
C ILE A 137 -7.64 -34.95 -12.49
N ALA A 138 -6.37 -34.53 -12.52
CA ALA A 138 -5.55 -34.61 -13.73
C ALA A 138 -5.34 -36.07 -14.19
N ALA A 139 -5.19 -37.02 -13.25
CA ALA A 139 -5.05 -38.44 -13.56
C ALA A 139 -6.33 -39.05 -14.13
N LEU A 140 -7.49 -38.72 -13.56
CA LEU A 140 -8.78 -39.14 -14.09
C LEU A 140 -9.04 -38.58 -15.50
N LEU A 141 -8.68 -37.33 -15.75
CA LEU A 141 -8.79 -36.73 -17.08
C LEU A 141 -7.84 -37.39 -18.09
N ALA A 142 -6.59 -37.68 -17.69
CA ALA A 142 -5.66 -38.42 -18.54
C ALA A 142 -6.17 -39.83 -18.86
N LEU A 143 -6.75 -40.52 -17.87
CA LEU A 143 -7.35 -41.85 -18.06
C LEU A 143 -8.54 -41.80 -19.03
N ALA A 144 -9.41 -40.80 -18.91
CA ALA A 144 -10.53 -40.61 -19.82
C ALA A 144 -10.06 -40.39 -21.27
N VAL A 145 -9.03 -39.56 -21.48
CA VAL A 145 -8.47 -39.36 -22.83
C VAL A 145 -7.78 -40.62 -23.35
N LEU A 146 -7.03 -41.35 -22.53
CA LEU A 146 -6.45 -42.63 -22.92
C LEU A 146 -7.51 -43.67 -23.29
N SER A 147 -8.68 -43.66 -22.64
CA SER A 147 -9.79 -44.54 -22.98
C SER A 147 -10.44 -44.24 -24.34
N LEU A 148 -10.29 -43.01 -24.85
CA LEU A 148 -10.72 -42.65 -26.20
C LEU A 148 -9.70 -43.07 -27.25
N VAL A 149 -8.40 -42.99 -26.93
CA VAL A 149 -7.30 -43.34 -27.85
C VAL A 149 -7.10 -44.85 -27.97
N PHE A 150 -7.20 -45.58 -26.86
CA PHE A 150 -7.00 -47.03 -26.78
C PHE A 150 -8.21 -47.72 -26.14
N PRO A 151 -9.39 -47.74 -26.78
CA PRO A 151 -10.60 -48.33 -26.18
C PRO A 151 -10.42 -49.81 -25.85
N GLY A 152 -9.64 -50.56 -26.64
CA GLY A 152 -9.36 -51.99 -26.40
C GLY A 152 -8.56 -52.28 -25.13
N ALA A 153 -7.89 -51.28 -24.53
CA ALA A 153 -7.20 -51.41 -23.25
C ALA A 153 -8.15 -51.27 -22.04
N PHE A 154 -9.40 -50.83 -22.26
CA PHE A 154 -10.38 -50.57 -21.21
C PHE A 154 -11.65 -51.41 -21.40
N PRO A 155 -11.98 -52.33 -20.47
CA PRO A 155 -13.09 -53.27 -20.63
C PRO A 155 -14.49 -52.64 -20.67
N PHE A 156 -14.63 -51.34 -20.34
CA PHE A 156 -15.90 -50.61 -20.31
C PHE A 156 -16.08 -49.59 -21.45
N ALA A 157 -15.10 -49.47 -22.35
CA ALA A 157 -15.13 -48.51 -23.46
C ALA A 157 -15.84 -49.11 -24.69
N ALA A 158 -17.11 -48.78 -24.90
CA ALA A 158 -17.90 -49.26 -26.04
C ALA A 158 -17.89 -48.29 -27.25
N TRP A 159 -16.99 -47.31 -27.26
CA TRP A 159 -16.87 -46.30 -28.32
C TRP A 159 -15.77 -46.65 -29.32
N PRO A 160 -15.90 -46.21 -30.59
CA PRO A 160 -14.85 -46.36 -31.58
C PRO A 160 -13.60 -45.57 -31.17
N ALA A 161 -12.42 -46.09 -31.54
CA ALA A 161 -11.15 -45.41 -31.27
C ALA A 161 -11.10 -44.06 -32.01
N VAL A 162 -10.58 -43.02 -31.34
CA VAL A 162 -10.32 -41.76 -32.04
C VAL A 162 -9.16 -41.93 -33.03
N PRO A 163 -9.19 -41.25 -34.20
CA PRO A 163 -8.19 -41.42 -35.25
C PRO A 163 -6.89 -40.69 -34.89
N VAL A 164 -6.14 -41.27 -33.96
CA VAL A 164 -4.82 -40.77 -33.53
C VAL A 164 -3.75 -41.79 -33.86
N VAL A 165 -4.01 -43.07 -33.57
CA VAL A 165 -3.05 -44.17 -33.78
C VAL A 165 -3.10 -44.68 -35.22
N GLU A 166 -4.30 -44.99 -35.72
CA GLU A 166 -4.48 -45.53 -37.08
C GLU A 166 -3.91 -44.60 -38.17
N PRO A 167 -4.13 -43.27 -38.16
CA PRO A 167 -3.52 -42.37 -39.15
C PRO A 167 -1.99 -42.36 -39.14
N LEU A 168 -1.37 -42.54 -37.97
CA LEU A 168 0.09 -42.61 -37.86
C LEU A 168 0.61 -43.92 -38.46
N LEU A 169 -0.06 -45.05 -38.19
CA LEU A 169 0.25 -46.33 -38.80
C LEU A 169 0.09 -46.27 -40.33
N SER A 170 -1.04 -45.77 -40.82
CA SER A 170 -1.32 -45.58 -42.25
C SER A 170 -0.33 -44.65 -42.93
N LEU A 171 0.07 -43.55 -42.27
CA LEU A 171 1.10 -42.65 -42.78
C LEU A 171 2.44 -43.37 -42.92
N THR A 172 2.80 -44.22 -41.95
CA THR A 172 4.07 -44.94 -41.98
C THR A 172 4.09 -46.02 -43.06
N VAL A 173 2.95 -46.67 -43.34
CA VAL A 173 2.79 -47.59 -44.47
C VAL A 173 2.97 -46.87 -45.81
N LEU A 174 2.38 -45.68 -45.97
CA LEU A 174 2.51 -44.87 -47.18
C LEU A 174 3.93 -44.34 -47.41
N VAL A 175 4.61 -43.91 -46.33
CA VAL A 175 5.99 -43.37 -46.41
C VAL A 175 7.03 -44.46 -46.58
N ALA A 176 6.90 -45.59 -45.86
CA ALA A 176 7.81 -46.73 -45.97
C ALA A 176 7.50 -47.62 -47.18
N ASN A 177 6.39 -47.35 -47.88
CA ASN A 177 5.86 -48.11 -49.01
C ASN A 177 5.86 -49.63 -48.75
N SER A 178 5.54 -50.04 -47.51
CA SER A 178 5.59 -51.42 -47.04
C SER A 178 4.80 -51.59 -45.73
N TYR A 179 4.32 -52.81 -45.47
CA TYR A 179 3.67 -53.17 -44.19
C TYR A 179 4.65 -53.76 -43.17
N ASP A 180 5.92 -53.96 -43.53
CA ASP A 180 6.96 -54.56 -42.67
C ASP A 180 7.13 -53.87 -41.31
N PRO A 181 7.04 -52.52 -41.20
CA PRO A 181 7.11 -51.85 -39.89
C PRO A 181 5.99 -52.26 -38.94
N MET A 182 4.80 -52.59 -39.46
CA MET A 182 3.64 -53.01 -38.65
C MET A 182 3.78 -54.45 -38.13
N ALA A 183 4.54 -55.30 -38.84
CA ALA A 183 4.83 -56.66 -38.41
C ALA A 183 5.81 -56.71 -37.23
N SER A 184 6.61 -55.65 -37.05
CA SER A 184 7.55 -55.52 -35.93
C SER A 184 6.82 -55.10 -34.65
N ARG A 185 6.83 -55.97 -33.64
CA ARG A 185 6.30 -55.65 -32.30
C ARG A 185 7.01 -54.45 -31.67
N LEU A 186 8.33 -54.38 -31.82
CA LEU A 186 9.14 -53.27 -31.28
C LEU A 186 8.69 -51.91 -31.84
N TYR A 187 8.35 -51.84 -33.13
CA TYR A 187 7.88 -50.61 -33.76
C TYR A 187 6.52 -50.18 -33.21
N THR A 188 5.55 -51.12 -33.19
CA THR A 188 4.18 -50.85 -32.73
C THR A 188 4.16 -50.48 -31.25
N ASP A 189 4.88 -51.21 -30.41
CA ASP A 189 4.99 -50.93 -28.97
C ASP A 189 5.66 -49.58 -28.69
N THR A 190 6.70 -49.23 -29.46
CA THR A 190 7.37 -47.93 -29.36
C THR A 190 6.42 -46.79 -29.76
N LEU A 191 5.68 -46.93 -30.86
CA LEU A 191 4.72 -45.93 -31.30
C LEU A 191 3.61 -45.74 -30.27
N TYR A 192 3.04 -46.83 -29.74
CA TYR A 192 1.99 -46.75 -28.71
C TYR A 192 2.51 -46.11 -27.42
N THR A 193 3.76 -46.39 -27.05
CA THR A 193 4.42 -45.76 -25.90
C THR A 193 4.60 -44.26 -26.11
N VAL A 194 5.06 -43.84 -27.30
CA VAL A 194 5.24 -42.42 -27.65
C VAL A 194 3.90 -41.69 -27.64
N VAL A 195 2.87 -42.25 -28.24
CA VAL A 195 1.51 -41.67 -28.24
C VAL A 195 0.98 -41.55 -26.82
N THR A 196 1.14 -42.59 -25.99
CA THR A 196 0.73 -42.56 -24.58
C THR A 196 1.44 -41.47 -23.79
N LEU A 197 2.76 -41.32 -23.97
CA LEU A 197 3.53 -40.25 -23.32
C LEU A 197 3.08 -38.86 -23.76
N LEU A 198 2.81 -38.65 -25.05
CA LEU A 198 2.31 -37.38 -25.58
C LEU A 198 0.94 -37.02 -25.03
N VAL A 199 0.04 -38.00 -24.86
CA VAL A 199 -1.28 -37.78 -24.25
C VAL A 199 -1.16 -37.46 -22.75
N VAL A 200 -0.31 -38.17 -22.02
CA VAL A 200 -0.18 -38.01 -20.55
C VAL A 200 0.58 -36.73 -20.17
N TRP A 201 1.55 -36.31 -20.98
CA TRP A 201 2.41 -35.16 -20.70
C TRP A 201 1.69 -33.85 -20.31
N PRO A 202 0.67 -33.35 -21.05
CA PRO A 202 -0.02 -32.12 -20.67
C PRO A 202 -0.77 -32.26 -19.33
N PHE A 203 -1.36 -33.43 -19.05
CA PHE A 203 -2.04 -33.69 -17.78
C PHE A 203 -1.07 -33.82 -16.60
N ALA A 204 0.10 -34.44 -16.81
CA ALA A 204 1.15 -34.49 -15.80
C ALA A 204 1.65 -33.09 -15.40
N ARG A 205 1.74 -32.18 -16.38
CA ARG A 205 2.08 -30.77 -16.16
C ARG A 205 0.97 -30.02 -15.41
N LEU A 206 -0.30 -30.21 -15.80
CA LEU A 206 -1.48 -29.62 -15.15
C LEU A 206 -1.67 -30.11 -13.70
N GLY A 207 -1.46 -31.40 -13.44
CA GLY A 207 -1.55 -32.01 -12.12
C GLY A 207 -0.37 -31.64 -11.22
N GLY A 208 0.78 -31.29 -11.79
CA GLY A 208 2.03 -31.07 -11.07
C GLY A 208 2.53 -32.36 -10.42
N TRP A 209 2.53 -33.46 -11.17
CA TRP A 209 2.95 -34.78 -10.67
C TRP A 209 4.44 -34.84 -10.33
N LEU A 210 5.32 -34.12 -11.04
CA LEU A 210 6.76 -34.08 -10.73
C LEU A 210 7.05 -33.44 -9.36
N PRO A 211 6.52 -32.24 -9.04
CA PRO A 211 6.64 -31.66 -7.70
C PRO A 211 6.04 -32.56 -6.62
N PHE A 212 4.89 -33.17 -6.88
CA PHE A 212 4.21 -34.06 -5.93
C PHE A 212 4.97 -35.39 -5.70
N ALA A 213 5.57 -35.95 -6.74
CA ALA A 213 6.43 -37.13 -6.60
C ALA A 213 7.72 -36.79 -5.86
N ARG A 214 8.29 -35.59 -6.08
CA ARG A 214 9.47 -35.12 -5.33
C ARG A 214 9.18 -34.92 -3.84
N THR A 215 7.99 -34.44 -3.46
CA THR A 215 7.60 -34.35 -2.04
C THR A 215 7.37 -35.73 -1.42
N LEU A 216 6.80 -36.69 -2.16
CA LEU A 216 6.64 -38.09 -1.72
C LEU A 216 7.96 -38.89 -1.66
N LEU A 217 8.92 -38.58 -2.53
CA LEU A 217 10.25 -39.22 -2.54
C LEU A 217 11.20 -38.56 -1.53
N GLY A 218 11.03 -37.26 -1.24
CA GLY A 218 11.78 -36.53 -0.21
C GLY A 218 11.37 -36.90 1.22
N THR A 219 10.14 -37.36 1.43
CA THR A 219 9.62 -37.83 2.74
C THR A 219 10.16 -39.19 3.17
N ARG A 220 10.93 -39.89 2.32
CA ARG A 220 11.54 -41.19 2.66
C ARG A 220 13.00 -41.12 3.13
N ARG A 221 13.58 -39.92 3.25
CA ARG A 221 15.02 -39.76 3.52
C ARG A 221 15.36 -38.91 4.74
N THR A 222 14.42 -38.71 5.65
CA THR A 222 14.65 -38.13 6.98
C THR A 222 13.66 -38.75 7.94
N ASP A 223 14.07 -39.84 8.60
CA ASP A 223 13.52 -40.21 9.90
C ASP A 223 13.98 -39.17 10.93
N THR A 224 13.35 -38.01 10.89
CA THR A 224 13.11 -37.21 12.07
C THR A 224 11.62 -37.27 12.27
N THR A 225 11.20 -37.74 13.44
CA THR A 225 9.82 -37.79 13.95
C THR A 225 8.94 -36.74 13.27
N PRO A 226 7.75 -37.10 12.74
CA PRO A 226 6.84 -36.13 12.17
C PRO A 226 6.48 -35.13 13.26
N ASP A 227 7.03 -33.93 13.14
CA ASP A 227 6.59 -32.77 13.87
C ASP A 227 5.12 -32.58 13.45
N VAL A 228 4.21 -33.01 14.32
CA VAL A 228 2.85 -32.47 14.32
C VAL A 228 3.05 -30.96 14.25
N PRO A 229 2.48 -30.22 13.30
CA PRO A 229 2.66 -28.78 13.28
C PRO A 229 2.26 -28.27 14.66
N GLU A 230 3.26 -27.88 15.48
CA GLU A 230 3.01 -27.37 16.81
C GLU A 230 1.99 -26.25 16.62
N PRO A 231 0.87 -26.25 17.37
CA PRO A 231 -0.05 -25.13 17.32
C PRO A 231 0.79 -23.87 17.55
N ALA A 232 0.72 -22.92 16.61
CA ALA A 232 1.52 -21.70 16.66
C ALA A 232 1.45 -21.14 18.09
N ARG A 233 2.59 -21.14 18.79
CA ARG A 233 2.64 -20.79 20.21
C ARG A 233 2.05 -19.41 20.39
N SER A 234 1.15 -19.28 21.37
CA SER A 234 0.48 -18.02 21.68
C SER A 234 1.52 -16.92 21.94
N ARG A 235 1.24 -15.68 21.50
CA ARG A 235 2.18 -14.55 21.62
C ARG A 235 2.53 -14.26 23.08
N SER A 236 1.60 -14.51 24.00
CA SER A 236 1.80 -14.45 25.44
C SER A 236 2.93 -15.34 25.99
N GLN A 237 3.35 -16.36 25.24
CA GLN A 237 4.46 -17.25 25.59
C GLN A 237 5.81 -16.84 25.00
N TRP A 238 5.86 -15.69 24.30
CA TRP A 238 7.05 -15.12 23.69
C TRP A 238 7.83 -16.09 22.79
N PRO A 239 7.19 -16.63 21.72
CA PRO A 239 7.82 -17.64 20.85
C PRO A 239 9.17 -17.18 20.30
N ALA A 240 9.26 -15.93 19.84
CA ALA A 240 10.50 -15.38 19.28
C ALA A 240 11.68 -15.37 20.27
N LEU A 241 11.44 -15.23 21.58
CA LEU A 241 12.49 -15.34 22.59
C LEU A 241 12.93 -16.80 22.78
N ARG A 242 11.96 -17.72 22.78
CA ARG A 242 12.23 -19.17 22.92
C ARG A 242 12.97 -19.72 21.72
N ASP A 243 12.64 -19.27 20.52
CA ASP A 243 13.29 -19.71 19.27
C ASP A 243 14.77 -19.28 19.21
N VAL A 244 15.12 -18.19 19.90
CA VAL A 244 16.50 -17.70 20.03
C VAL A 244 17.22 -18.30 21.27
N GLY A 245 16.57 -19.23 21.99
CA GLY A 245 17.14 -19.92 23.15
C GLY A 245 17.07 -19.13 24.47
N GLN A 246 16.38 -17.99 24.51
CA GLN A 246 16.21 -17.15 25.71
C GLN A 246 15.02 -17.62 26.56
N HIS A 247 15.02 -18.89 26.96
CA HIS A 247 13.89 -19.53 27.63
C HIS A 247 13.58 -18.93 29.01
N GLU A 248 14.59 -18.64 29.82
CA GLU A 248 14.39 -18.08 31.18
C GLU A 248 13.73 -16.70 31.15
N ALA A 249 14.18 -15.82 30.24
CA ALA A 249 13.58 -14.50 30.06
C ALA A 249 12.14 -14.63 29.56
N ALA A 250 11.89 -15.54 28.61
CA ALA A 250 10.55 -15.82 28.12
C ALA A 250 9.61 -16.34 29.22
N GLU A 251 10.08 -17.23 30.09
CA GLU A 251 9.29 -17.76 31.21
C GLU A 251 8.93 -16.70 32.25
N LEU A 252 9.89 -15.84 32.61
CA LEU A 252 9.65 -14.74 33.52
C LEU A 252 8.58 -13.79 32.96
N LEU A 253 8.74 -13.35 31.70
CA LEU A 253 7.80 -12.45 31.05
C LEU A 253 6.41 -13.09 30.87
N THR A 254 6.36 -14.38 30.51
CA THR A 254 5.09 -15.13 30.43
C THR A 254 4.38 -15.12 31.79
N GLY A 255 5.12 -15.37 32.88
CA GLY A 255 4.58 -15.34 34.24
C GLY A 255 4.02 -13.97 34.63
N GLU A 256 4.69 -12.89 34.23
CA GLU A 256 4.25 -11.51 34.48
C GLU A 256 2.98 -11.13 33.71
N VAL A 257 2.89 -11.49 32.42
CA VAL A 257 1.68 -11.25 31.63
C VAL A 257 0.49 -12.02 32.22
N VAL A 258 0.69 -13.28 32.64
CA VAL A 258 -0.37 -14.09 33.25
C VAL A 258 -0.84 -13.50 34.58
N ARG A 259 0.07 -12.93 35.39
CA ARG A 259 -0.25 -12.23 36.64
C ARG A 259 -0.88 -10.85 36.43
N GLY A 260 -0.85 -10.32 35.20
CA GLY A 260 -1.35 -8.99 34.88
C GLY A 260 -0.42 -7.84 35.32
N SER A 261 0.86 -8.11 35.57
CA SER A 261 1.84 -7.07 35.95
C SER A 261 2.43 -6.31 34.76
N MET A 262 2.16 -6.77 33.53
CA MET A 262 2.55 -6.13 32.27
C MET A 262 1.32 -5.64 31.51
N ASN A 263 1.39 -4.39 31.05
CA ASN A 263 0.41 -3.82 30.12
C ASN A 263 0.87 -3.98 28.66
N ASP A 264 0.08 -3.46 27.73
CA ASP A 264 0.38 -3.46 26.30
C ASP A 264 1.61 -2.62 25.92
N VAL A 265 1.83 -1.50 26.61
CA VAL A 265 3.04 -0.65 26.47
C VAL A 265 4.28 -1.45 26.85
N ASP A 266 4.27 -2.16 27.97
CA ASP A 266 5.39 -2.97 28.44
C ASP A 266 5.70 -4.10 27.46
N CYS A 267 4.67 -4.80 26.97
CA CYS A 267 4.86 -5.85 25.96
C CYS A 267 5.50 -5.29 24.68
N ALA A 268 4.96 -4.18 24.14
CA ALA A 268 5.48 -3.55 22.94
C ALA A 268 6.91 -3.00 23.15
N ARG A 269 7.22 -2.46 24.33
CA ARG A 269 8.56 -1.96 24.69
C ARG A 269 9.58 -3.09 24.76
N VAL A 270 9.24 -4.20 25.41
CA VAL A 270 10.13 -5.38 25.49
C VAL A 270 10.34 -5.99 24.10
N GLU A 271 9.31 -6.07 23.26
CA GLU A 271 9.45 -6.53 21.87
C GLU A 271 10.34 -5.59 21.05
N HIS A 272 10.19 -4.27 21.21
CA HIS A 272 11.03 -3.28 20.54
C HIS A 272 12.51 -3.40 20.98
N ALA A 273 12.76 -3.48 22.28
CA ALA A 273 14.09 -3.67 22.85
C ALA A 273 14.72 -4.99 22.40
N PHE A 274 13.93 -6.07 22.30
CA PHE A 274 14.39 -7.35 21.78
C PHE A 274 14.78 -7.25 20.30
N ALA A 275 13.96 -6.59 19.48
CA ALA A 275 14.27 -6.37 18.08
C ALA A 275 15.55 -5.54 17.89
N ALA A 276 15.76 -4.52 18.72
CA ALA A 276 16.99 -3.72 18.75
C ALA A 276 18.20 -4.56 19.18
N ALA A 277 18.09 -5.34 20.27
CA ALA A 277 19.15 -6.23 20.75
C ALA A 277 19.54 -7.29 19.71
N ARG A 278 18.57 -7.80 18.94
CA ARG A 278 18.83 -8.74 17.84
C ARG A 278 19.60 -8.09 16.69
N ARG A 279 19.31 -6.83 16.35
CA ARG A 279 20.05 -6.07 15.32
C ARG A 279 21.47 -5.73 15.80
N GLY A 280 21.63 -5.39 17.07
CA GLY A 280 22.91 -5.02 17.68
C GLY A 280 23.74 -6.21 18.19
N ALA A 281 23.26 -7.45 18.08
CA ALA A 281 23.88 -8.65 18.64
C ALA A 281 24.15 -8.60 20.17
N THR A 282 23.30 -7.90 20.93
CA THR A 282 23.44 -7.66 22.39
C THR A 282 22.40 -8.44 23.22
N LEU A 283 22.14 -9.69 22.85
CA LEU A 283 21.10 -10.53 23.47
C LEU A 283 21.38 -10.87 24.94
N ASP A 284 22.64 -10.98 25.35
CA ASP A 284 23.00 -11.25 26.75
C ASP A 284 22.66 -10.07 27.67
N THR A 285 22.93 -8.84 27.22
CA THR A 285 22.53 -7.61 27.92
C THR A 285 21.01 -7.51 28.02
N PHE A 286 20.31 -7.92 26.96
CA PHE A 286 18.85 -8.01 26.97
C PHE A 286 18.37 -9.00 28.06
N ARG A 287 18.87 -10.24 28.05
CA ARG A 287 18.53 -11.25 29.06
C ARG A 287 18.79 -10.75 30.48
N ALA A 288 19.99 -10.22 30.74
CA ALA A 288 20.37 -9.75 32.08
C ALA A 288 19.48 -8.61 32.58
N THR A 289 19.01 -7.73 31.69
CA THR A 289 18.12 -6.62 32.04
C THR A 289 16.69 -7.10 32.33
N VAL A 290 16.16 -8.02 31.51
CA VAL A 290 14.84 -8.64 31.75
C VAL A 290 14.84 -9.42 33.06
N LEU A 291 15.87 -10.21 33.35
CA LEU A 291 15.94 -10.96 34.61
C LEU A 291 16.01 -10.06 35.84
N ARG A 292 16.59 -8.85 35.72
CA ARG A 292 16.70 -7.88 36.82
C ARG A 292 15.44 -7.03 37.01
N GLN A 293 14.80 -6.60 35.92
CA GLN A 293 13.75 -5.58 35.93
C GLN A 293 12.37 -6.11 35.51
N GLY A 294 12.29 -7.35 35.01
CA GLY A 294 11.05 -7.96 34.55
C GLY A 294 10.37 -7.15 33.45
N GLY A 295 9.04 -7.02 33.54
CA GLY A 295 8.24 -6.20 32.63
C GLY A 295 8.54 -4.70 32.66
N ALA A 296 9.23 -4.19 33.70
CA ALA A 296 9.67 -2.80 33.79
C ALA A 296 11.00 -2.54 33.06
N ALA A 297 11.55 -3.53 32.37
CA ALA A 297 12.78 -3.36 31.61
C ALA A 297 12.65 -2.26 30.54
N TRP A 298 13.72 -1.45 30.40
CA TRP A 298 13.81 -0.28 29.51
C TRP A 298 12.69 0.75 29.69
N THR A 299 12.15 0.93 30.90
CA THR A 299 11.16 1.98 31.17
C THR A 299 11.64 3.34 30.66
N HIS A 300 10.73 4.10 30.05
CA HIS A 300 10.98 5.44 29.53
C HIS A 300 11.62 6.35 30.61
N PRO A 301 12.49 7.32 30.26
CA PRO A 301 13.12 8.22 31.24
C PRO A 301 12.17 8.96 32.17
N SER A 302 10.92 9.19 31.75
CA SER A 302 9.86 9.77 32.60
C SER A 302 9.39 8.84 33.74
N GLY A 303 9.77 7.57 33.72
CA GLY A 303 9.30 6.54 34.67
C GLY A 303 7.87 6.05 34.42
N ALA A 304 7.15 6.66 33.48
CA ALA A 304 5.78 6.27 33.16
C ALA A 304 5.74 4.95 32.37
N ARG A 305 4.86 4.04 32.79
CA ARG A 305 4.57 2.79 32.07
C ARG A 305 3.26 2.83 31.29
N ASP A 306 2.47 3.90 31.47
CA ASP A 306 1.20 4.14 30.78
C ASP A 306 0.88 5.64 30.78
N LEU A 307 -0.10 6.05 29.97
CA LEU A 307 -0.70 7.37 30.04
C LEU A 307 -1.77 7.45 31.15
N PRO A 308 -1.99 8.63 31.76
CA PRO A 308 -3.01 8.83 32.79
C PRO A 308 -4.43 8.52 32.31
N ARG A 309 -4.73 8.84 31.05
CA ARG A 309 -6.03 8.57 30.41
C ARG A 309 -5.81 8.13 28.97
N ARG A 310 -6.66 7.20 28.53
CA ARG A 310 -6.75 6.74 27.14
C ARG A 310 -8.17 6.95 26.63
N GLY A 311 -8.34 7.76 25.59
CA GLY A 311 -9.62 8.03 24.93
C GLY A 311 -9.87 7.15 23.71
N ALA A 312 -8.81 6.71 23.01
CA ALA A 312 -8.92 5.93 21.78
C ALA A 312 -8.55 4.46 21.98
N ARG A 313 -8.87 3.61 20.99
CA ARG A 313 -8.47 2.19 20.99
C ARG A 313 -7.14 2.04 20.25
N HIS A 314 -6.14 1.48 20.93
CA HIS A 314 -4.77 1.32 20.44
C HIS A 314 -4.35 -0.15 20.37
N ASP A 315 -3.50 -0.47 19.41
CA ASP A 315 -2.81 -1.75 19.28
C ASP A 315 -1.33 -1.46 19.11
N LEU A 316 -0.65 -1.27 20.24
CA LEU A 316 0.77 -0.88 20.27
C LEU A 316 1.70 -1.93 19.67
N LEU A 317 1.26 -3.19 19.61
CA LEU A 317 2.00 -4.27 18.96
C LEU A 317 2.10 -4.10 17.44
N THR A 318 1.14 -3.40 16.82
CA THR A 318 1.16 -3.01 15.40
C THR A 318 1.40 -1.51 15.22
N GLY A 319 1.47 -0.75 16.31
CA GLY A 319 1.55 0.71 16.29
C GLY A 319 0.29 1.40 15.77
N GLN A 320 -0.86 0.71 15.76
CA GLN A 320 -2.09 1.24 15.18
C GLN A 320 -2.97 1.94 16.23
N VAL A 321 -3.65 3.01 15.82
CA VAL A 321 -4.79 3.61 16.52
C VAL A 321 -6.03 3.54 15.65
N ARG A 322 -7.14 3.15 16.26
CA ARG A 322 -8.43 3.11 15.59
C ARG A 322 -9.08 4.50 15.63
N ILE A 323 -9.26 5.09 14.45
CA ILE A 323 -9.93 6.38 14.27
C ILE A 323 -11.45 6.25 14.00
N GLY A 324 -11.89 5.06 13.57
CA GLY A 324 -13.29 4.87 13.19
C GLY A 324 -13.57 3.52 12.55
N ARG A 325 -14.56 3.49 11.65
CA ARG A 325 -14.96 2.32 10.86
C ARG A 325 -15.16 2.69 9.40
N TRP A 326 -14.65 1.86 8.49
CA TRP A 326 -14.91 2.00 7.07
C TRP A 326 -16.37 1.69 6.75
N THR A 327 -17.00 2.56 5.97
CA THR A 327 -18.40 2.42 5.56
C THR A 327 -18.51 1.55 4.32
N VAL A 328 -19.59 0.77 4.23
CA VAL A 328 -19.89 -0.03 3.04
C VAL A 328 -20.43 0.89 1.94
N THR A 329 -19.64 1.07 0.88
CA THR A 329 -20.04 1.80 -0.32
C THR A 329 -19.99 0.86 -1.52
N GLN A 330 -20.80 1.11 -2.55
CA GLN A 330 -20.87 0.27 -3.76
C GLN A 330 -19.49 0.02 -4.42
N TYR A 331 -18.57 0.99 -4.31
CA TYR A 331 -17.24 0.95 -4.90
C TYR A 331 -16.12 0.59 -3.91
N ALA A 332 -16.45 0.39 -2.64
CA ALA A 332 -15.44 0.05 -1.63
C ALA A 332 -14.95 -1.39 -1.86
N PRO A 333 -13.63 -1.66 -1.90
CA PRO A 333 -13.13 -3.03 -1.99
C PRO A 333 -13.57 -3.86 -0.79
N LEU A 334 -13.87 -5.14 -1.03
CA LEU A 334 -14.42 -6.06 -0.02
C LEU A 334 -13.62 -6.12 1.31
N PRO A 335 -12.27 -6.05 1.33
CA PRO A 335 -11.51 -6.07 2.59
C PRO A 335 -11.85 -4.91 3.54
N TYR A 336 -12.28 -3.77 3.00
CA TYR A 336 -12.60 -2.57 3.78
C TYR A 336 -14.04 -2.55 4.27
N HIS A 337 -14.91 -3.46 3.82
CA HIS A 337 -16.31 -3.45 4.25
C HIS A 337 -16.38 -3.70 5.74
N GLU A 338 -16.94 -2.74 6.47
CA GLU A 338 -17.18 -2.85 7.91
C GLU A 338 -15.92 -3.03 8.78
N ALA A 339 -14.73 -2.89 8.18
CA ALA A 339 -13.46 -3.00 8.88
C ALA A 339 -13.19 -1.75 9.74
N GLY A 340 -12.44 -1.90 10.84
CA GLY A 340 -11.99 -0.73 11.60
C GLY A 340 -11.02 0.11 10.78
N ALA A 341 -11.17 1.43 10.81
CA ALA A 341 -10.24 2.37 10.20
C ALA A 341 -9.13 2.71 11.18
N ALA A 342 -7.88 2.53 10.75
CA ALA A 342 -6.71 2.64 11.60
C ALA A 342 -5.59 3.46 10.98
N LEU A 343 -4.82 4.16 11.81
CA LEU A 343 -3.60 4.86 11.43
C LEU A 343 -2.43 4.33 12.26
N GLY A 344 -1.26 4.24 11.66
CA GLY A 344 -0.02 3.86 12.32
C GLY A 344 1.19 4.57 11.69
N PRO A 345 2.40 4.38 12.24
CA PRO A 345 3.64 4.92 11.67
C PRO A 345 3.86 4.52 10.21
N ASP A 346 3.34 3.37 9.79
CA ASP A 346 3.41 2.84 8.43
C ASP A 346 2.71 3.72 7.39
N VAL A 347 1.64 4.42 7.76
CA VAL A 347 0.95 5.39 6.89
C VAL A 347 1.37 6.83 7.22
N LEU A 348 1.57 7.16 8.50
CA LEU A 348 1.99 8.49 8.94
C LEU A 348 3.39 8.86 8.43
N GLY A 349 4.27 7.88 8.17
CA GLY A 349 5.56 8.11 7.52
C GLY A 349 5.47 8.64 6.08
N THR A 350 4.29 8.63 5.46
CA THR A 350 4.04 9.30 4.18
C THR A 350 3.42 10.70 4.34
N SER A 351 3.26 11.17 5.59
CA SER A 351 2.55 12.39 5.98
C SER A 351 1.06 12.39 5.65
N LEU A 352 0.27 13.05 6.51
CA LEU A 352 -1.19 13.11 6.42
C LEU A 352 -1.66 14.56 6.33
N LEU A 353 -2.42 14.88 5.29
CA LEU A 353 -3.13 16.16 5.16
C LEU A 353 -4.61 15.98 5.49
N ALA A 354 -5.08 16.67 6.52
CA ALA A 354 -6.46 16.67 6.98
C ALA A 354 -7.11 18.04 6.78
N VAL A 355 -8.12 18.12 5.91
CA VAL A 355 -8.79 19.40 5.59
C VAL A 355 -10.26 19.34 5.98
N GLY A 356 -10.74 20.40 6.62
CA GLY A 356 -12.16 20.63 6.82
C GLY A 356 -12.43 21.82 7.73
N PRO A 357 -13.65 22.37 7.72
CA PRO A 357 -13.96 23.61 8.44
C PRO A 357 -13.78 23.46 9.96
N SER A 358 -13.72 24.60 10.66
CA SER A 358 -13.76 24.61 12.13
C SER A 358 -15.03 23.89 12.64
N GLY A 359 -14.88 23.08 13.70
CA GLY A 359 -16.01 22.32 14.25
C GLY A 359 -16.32 20.99 13.54
N SER A 360 -15.64 20.63 12.45
CA SER A 360 -15.84 19.33 11.77
C SER A 360 -15.33 18.10 12.55
N GLY A 361 -14.74 18.31 13.73
CA GLY A 361 -14.24 17.25 14.59
C GLY A 361 -12.77 16.86 14.39
N LYS A 362 -12.00 17.54 13.51
CA LYS A 362 -10.58 17.23 13.23
C LYS A 362 -9.75 16.94 14.48
N THR A 363 -9.74 17.87 15.43
CA THR A 363 -8.93 17.75 16.65
C THR A 363 -9.34 16.51 17.46
N ARG A 364 -10.64 16.31 17.69
CA ARG A 364 -11.16 15.23 18.56
C ARG A 364 -11.11 13.85 17.92
N SER A 365 -11.39 13.77 16.63
CA SER A 365 -11.54 12.49 15.91
C SER A 365 -10.26 12.01 15.24
N LEU A 366 -9.26 12.89 15.07
CA LEU A 366 -8.00 12.56 14.41
C LEU A 366 -6.78 12.96 15.25
N VAL A 367 -6.63 14.25 15.56
CA VAL A 367 -5.41 14.78 16.19
C VAL A 367 -5.19 14.21 17.60
N GLU A 368 -6.22 14.23 18.45
CA GLU A 368 -6.19 13.68 19.81
C GLU A 368 -5.89 12.15 19.81
N PRO A 369 -6.62 11.29 19.07
CA PRO A 369 -6.30 9.86 18.98
C PRO A 369 -4.89 9.56 18.45
N VAL A 370 -4.46 10.25 17.38
CA VAL A 370 -3.12 10.06 16.80
C VAL A 370 -2.03 10.51 17.79
N THR A 371 -2.22 11.65 18.45
CA THR A 371 -1.32 12.14 19.50
C THR A 371 -1.22 11.14 20.65
N GLU A 372 -2.35 10.63 21.13
CA GLU A 372 -2.40 9.62 22.19
C GLU A 372 -1.66 8.32 21.79
N ALA A 373 -1.81 7.89 20.54
CA ALA A 373 -1.14 6.70 20.02
C ALA A 373 0.38 6.89 19.91
N LEU A 374 0.83 8.04 19.42
CA LEU A 374 2.25 8.36 19.26
C LEU A 374 2.93 8.57 20.62
N THR A 375 2.22 9.18 21.59
CA THR A 375 2.71 9.31 22.97
C THR A 375 2.83 7.96 23.68
N LEU A 376 1.88 7.03 23.47
CA LEU A 376 2.03 5.64 23.95
C LEU A 376 3.22 4.93 23.28
N GLN A 377 3.42 5.12 21.97
CA GLN A 377 4.59 4.57 21.25
C GLN A 377 5.92 5.23 21.63
N ALA A 378 5.89 6.43 22.19
CA ALA A 378 7.08 7.05 22.75
C ALA A 378 7.48 6.39 24.08
N LEU A 379 6.50 6.00 24.90
CA LEU A 379 6.75 5.21 26.13
C LEU A 379 7.34 3.82 25.84
N THR A 380 7.12 3.26 24.65
CA THR A 380 7.75 2.01 24.19
C THR A 380 9.15 2.21 23.62
N GLY A 381 9.61 3.46 23.49
CA GLY A 381 10.88 3.82 22.86
C GLY A 381 10.88 3.79 21.33
N SER A 382 9.74 3.51 20.70
CA SER A 382 9.66 3.35 19.24
C SER A 382 9.29 4.64 18.49
N CYS A 383 8.86 5.68 19.20
CA CYS A 383 8.45 6.95 18.60
C CYS A 383 8.94 8.17 19.39
N ALA A 384 9.10 9.31 18.71
CA ALA A 384 9.15 10.63 19.31
C ALA A 384 8.08 11.51 18.65
N VAL A 385 7.37 12.30 19.43
CA VAL A 385 6.24 13.10 18.95
C VAL A 385 6.35 14.54 19.40
N VAL A 386 6.09 15.46 18.46
CA VAL A 386 5.93 16.89 18.71
C VAL A 386 4.53 17.27 18.30
N VAL A 387 3.80 17.90 19.21
CA VAL A 387 2.44 18.37 18.94
C VAL A 387 2.43 19.87 19.08
N VAL A 388 1.97 20.56 18.05
CA VAL A 388 1.67 22.00 18.11
C VAL A 388 0.16 22.14 18.20
N SER A 389 -0.31 22.54 19.39
CA SER A 389 -1.73 22.73 19.67
C SER A 389 -2.26 23.94 18.91
N ALA A 390 -3.53 23.90 18.50
CA ALA A 390 -4.18 25.09 17.95
C ALA A 390 -4.34 26.17 19.05
N PRO A 391 -4.39 27.47 18.68
CA PRO A 391 -4.52 28.56 19.64
C PRO A 391 -5.71 28.37 20.60
N GLY A 392 -5.43 28.39 21.91
CA GLY A 392 -6.45 28.25 22.96
C GLY A 392 -7.09 26.86 23.07
N ARG A 393 -6.50 25.83 22.45
CA ARG A 393 -6.99 24.46 22.53
C ARG A 393 -5.83 23.46 22.69
N PRO A 394 -5.33 23.25 23.92
CA PRO A 394 -4.26 22.29 24.16
C PRO A 394 -4.71 20.87 23.82
N VAL A 395 -3.84 20.11 23.16
CA VAL A 395 -4.09 18.70 22.82
C VAL A 395 -3.63 17.81 23.97
N GLY A 396 -4.57 17.11 24.61
CA GLY A 396 -4.28 16.18 25.71
C GLY A 396 -3.91 16.87 27.03
N GLU A 397 -3.72 16.06 28.08
CA GLU A 397 -3.35 16.54 29.42
C GLU A 397 -1.83 16.74 29.55
N ASP A 398 -1.38 17.61 30.46
CA ASP A 398 0.05 17.92 30.63
C ASP A 398 0.88 16.68 31.00
N ASP A 399 0.35 15.82 31.88
CA ASP A 399 1.01 14.59 32.36
C ASP A 399 1.25 13.55 31.26
N ALA A 400 0.64 13.71 30.08
CA ALA A 400 0.87 12.85 28.92
C ALA A 400 2.19 13.19 28.18
N PHE A 401 2.82 14.32 28.49
CA PHE A 401 4.01 14.83 27.80
C PHE A 401 5.21 14.94 28.75
N ASP A 402 6.42 14.80 28.22
CA ASP A 402 7.66 14.99 28.97
C ASP A 402 8.05 16.47 29.02
N VAL A 403 7.74 17.20 27.94
CA VAL A 403 8.00 18.63 27.80
C VAL A 403 6.74 19.31 27.32
N VAL A 404 6.27 20.30 28.08
CA VAL A 404 5.18 21.19 27.70
C VAL A 404 5.72 22.61 27.66
N VAL A 405 5.64 23.23 26.49
CA VAL A 405 6.03 24.63 26.24
C VAL A 405 4.76 25.44 25.99
N ARG A 406 4.43 26.38 26.87
CA ARG A 406 3.27 27.26 26.73
C ARG A 406 3.73 28.67 26.40
N ILE A 407 3.78 29.00 25.12
CA ILE A 407 4.40 30.25 24.68
C ILE A 407 3.47 31.42 25.04
N GLY A 408 3.98 32.36 25.85
CA GLY A 408 3.22 33.50 26.36
C GLY A 408 2.49 33.25 27.69
N ASP A 409 2.62 32.06 28.29
CA ASP A 409 2.15 31.77 29.65
C ASP A 409 3.33 31.86 30.65
N PRO A 410 3.32 32.81 31.60
CA PRO A 410 4.39 32.94 32.60
C PRO A 410 4.61 31.69 33.45
N PHE A 411 3.62 30.79 33.55
CA PHE A 411 3.74 29.54 34.30
C PHE A 411 4.34 28.38 33.48
N SER A 412 4.79 28.64 32.26
CA SER A 412 5.47 27.62 31.45
C SER A 412 6.80 27.20 32.09
N ALA A 413 6.96 25.90 32.36
CA ALA A 413 8.21 25.36 32.90
C ALA A 413 9.35 25.36 31.85
N HIS A 414 9.01 25.31 30.57
CA HIS A 414 9.95 25.24 29.46
C HIS A 414 9.72 26.39 28.48
N ASP A 415 10.80 26.82 27.84
CA ASP A 415 10.85 27.78 26.74
C ASP A 415 11.25 27.04 25.45
N LEU A 416 10.98 27.60 24.28
CA LEU A 416 11.41 27.07 23.00
C LEU A 416 12.71 27.75 22.56
N ASP A 417 13.78 26.98 22.36
CA ASP A 417 15.00 27.50 21.74
C ASP A 417 14.75 27.80 20.25
N PRO A 418 14.84 29.08 19.81
CA PRO A 418 14.61 29.44 18.40
C PRO A 418 15.67 28.85 17.45
N TYR A 419 16.84 28.47 17.97
CA TYR A 419 17.95 27.94 17.18
C TYR A 419 18.06 26.42 17.22
N ALA A 420 17.19 25.72 17.96
CA ALA A 420 17.20 24.26 18.15
C ALA A 420 18.61 23.68 18.42
N GLU A 421 19.42 24.37 19.22
CA GLU A 421 20.78 23.99 19.61
C GLU A 421 21.71 23.66 18.43
N PHE A 422 21.41 24.19 17.24
CA PHE A 422 22.35 24.17 16.14
C PHE A 422 23.55 25.04 16.50
N THR A 423 24.74 24.60 16.14
CA THR A 423 25.94 25.42 16.33
C THR A 423 26.23 26.23 15.07
N ASP A 424 25.94 25.69 13.89
CA ASP A 424 26.29 26.34 12.63
C ASP A 424 25.40 27.56 12.35
N PRO A 425 25.97 28.78 12.21
CA PRO A 425 25.20 30.00 11.92
C PRO A 425 24.36 29.90 10.64
N ASP A 426 24.84 29.20 9.61
CA ASP A 426 24.11 29.07 8.35
C ASP A 426 22.85 28.21 8.50
N HIS A 427 22.94 27.13 9.29
CA HIS A 427 21.78 26.29 9.60
C HIS A 427 20.74 27.03 10.45
N ALA A 428 21.20 27.76 11.48
CA ALA A 428 20.35 28.60 12.31
C ALA A 428 19.66 29.70 11.48
N ALA A 429 20.41 30.36 10.58
CA ALA A 429 19.90 31.35 9.66
C ALA A 429 18.84 30.77 8.71
N ALA A 430 19.07 29.57 8.18
CA ALA A 430 18.12 28.91 7.29
C ALA A 430 16.80 28.53 7.98
N ILE A 431 16.85 28.11 9.23
CA ILE A 431 15.65 27.83 10.03
C ILE A 431 14.86 29.11 10.31
N LEU A 432 15.53 30.17 10.74
CA LEU A 432 14.87 31.45 11.04
C LEU A 432 14.35 32.16 9.79
N ALA A 433 15.08 32.14 8.68
CA ALA A 433 14.63 32.70 7.40
C ALA A 433 13.33 32.03 6.94
N GLU A 434 13.30 30.69 7.00
CA GLU A 434 12.13 29.90 6.67
C GLU A 434 10.94 30.24 7.57
N ALA A 435 11.18 30.34 8.89
CA ALA A 435 10.14 30.66 9.87
C ALA A 435 9.55 32.08 9.68
N LEU A 436 10.40 33.08 9.47
CA LEU A 436 9.99 34.49 9.45
C LEU A 436 9.39 34.90 8.10
N VAL A 437 10.01 34.46 6.99
CA VAL A 437 9.79 35.01 5.65
C VAL A 437 9.45 33.93 4.61
N GLY A 438 9.46 32.65 4.96
CA GLY A 438 9.19 31.55 4.01
C GLY A 438 7.80 31.56 3.36
N ASP A 439 6.86 32.38 3.83
CA ASP A 439 5.56 32.64 3.20
C ASP A 439 5.53 33.81 2.20
N LEU A 440 6.60 34.58 2.12
CA LEU A 440 6.68 35.79 1.29
C LEU A 440 7.50 35.51 0.02
N ASP A 441 6.85 35.51 -1.14
CA ASP A 441 7.53 35.34 -2.43
C ASP A 441 8.39 36.56 -2.83
N THR A 442 8.12 37.73 -2.23
CA THR A 442 8.79 39.00 -2.57
C THR A 442 10.21 39.10 -2.04
N VAL A 443 10.56 38.32 -1.01
CA VAL A 443 11.88 38.31 -0.39
C VAL A 443 12.55 36.99 -0.73
N GLY A 444 13.60 37.02 -1.54
CA GLY A 444 14.32 35.80 -1.91
C GLY A 444 14.84 35.07 -0.67
N ALA A 445 14.50 33.79 -0.52
CA ALA A 445 14.89 32.97 0.62
C ALA A 445 16.41 32.99 0.87
N GLU A 446 17.21 32.89 -0.19
CA GLU A 446 18.68 32.95 -0.11
C GLU A 446 19.19 34.29 0.45
N GLY A 447 18.52 35.40 0.10
CA GLY A 447 18.85 36.72 0.63
C GLY A 447 18.55 36.84 2.12
N ALA A 448 17.41 36.31 2.58
CA ALA A 448 17.06 36.28 3.99
C ALA A 448 18.03 35.40 4.82
N VAL A 449 18.40 34.23 4.30
CA VAL A 449 19.40 33.34 4.92
C VAL A 449 20.74 34.06 5.04
N THR A 450 21.20 34.68 3.96
CA THR A 450 22.49 35.38 3.93
C THR A 450 22.50 36.55 4.93
N ALA A 451 21.43 37.35 4.98
CA ALA A 451 21.33 38.49 5.89
C ALA A 451 21.37 38.05 7.37
N LEU A 452 20.72 36.93 7.71
CA LEU A 452 20.77 36.35 9.06
C LEU A 452 22.15 35.76 9.36
N ALA A 453 22.75 34.99 8.45
CA ALA A 453 24.06 34.38 8.63
C ALA A 453 25.16 35.42 8.90
N GLN A 454 25.14 36.53 8.15
CA GLN A 454 26.04 37.68 8.33
C GLN A 454 25.89 38.41 9.67
N LEU A 455 24.85 38.13 10.45
CA LEU A 455 24.68 38.64 11.82
C LEU A 455 24.95 37.57 12.87
N LEU A 456 24.43 36.35 12.66
CA LEU A 456 24.56 35.24 13.61
C LEU A 456 26.01 34.78 13.77
N GLY A 457 26.78 34.67 12.67
CA GLY A 457 28.18 34.26 12.69
C GLY A 457 29.07 35.22 13.47
N PRO A 458 29.06 36.52 13.13
CA PRO A 458 29.81 37.53 13.87
C PRO A 458 29.40 37.64 15.34
N PHE A 459 28.09 37.62 15.66
CA PHE A 459 27.61 37.67 17.05
C PHE A 459 28.11 36.48 17.87
N ARG A 460 28.00 35.26 17.33
CA ARG A 460 28.49 34.05 18.00
C ARG A 460 30.00 34.07 18.22
N THR A 461 30.75 34.64 17.29
CA THR A 461 32.21 34.75 17.40
C THR A 461 32.62 35.65 18.59
N VAL A 462 31.88 36.73 18.84
CA VAL A 462 32.16 37.66 19.95
C VAL A 462 31.61 37.14 21.28
N HIS A 463 30.39 36.60 21.29
CA HIS A 463 29.65 36.28 22.51
C HIS A 463 29.64 34.80 22.89
N GLY A 464 30.12 33.90 22.02
CA GLY A 464 30.11 32.44 22.22
C GLY A 464 28.72 31.78 22.14
N ARG A 465 27.66 32.56 21.91
CA ARG A 465 26.25 32.13 21.81
C ARG A 465 25.55 32.86 20.67
N PHE A 466 24.37 32.39 20.26
CA PHE A 466 23.50 33.15 19.37
C PHE A 466 22.79 34.31 20.10
N PRO A 467 22.39 35.37 19.37
CA PRO A 467 21.65 36.48 19.95
C PRO A 467 20.26 36.02 20.42
N THR A 468 19.76 36.62 21.49
CA THR A 468 18.34 36.51 21.86
C THR A 468 17.47 37.17 20.78
N LEU A 469 16.18 36.87 20.70
CA LEU A 469 15.31 37.50 19.69
C LEU A 469 15.28 39.05 19.77
N PRO A 470 15.28 39.69 20.95
CA PRO A 470 15.41 41.14 21.04
C PRO A 470 16.75 41.66 20.49
N GLU A 471 17.88 41.03 20.86
CA GLU A 471 19.20 41.41 20.34
C GLU A 471 19.28 41.24 18.81
N LEU A 472 18.70 40.14 18.28
CA LEU A 472 18.64 39.90 16.84
C LEU A 472 17.77 40.93 16.13
N HIS A 473 16.67 41.36 16.75
CA HIS A 473 15.81 42.41 16.22
C HIS A 473 16.56 43.75 16.13
N GLU A 474 17.31 44.15 17.16
CA GLU A 474 18.14 45.37 17.13
C GLU A 474 19.18 45.33 15.99
N LEU A 475 19.84 44.18 15.81
CA LEU A 475 20.82 43.97 14.74
C LEU A 475 20.18 44.02 13.34
N LEU A 476 19.01 43.41 13.16
CA LEU A 476 18.29 43.39 11.88
C LEU A 476 17.70 44.76 11.52
N ALA A 477 17.20 45.48 12.53
CA ALA A 477 16.70 46.85 12.40
C ALA A 477 17.82 47.85 12.04
N GLY A 478 19.09 47.44 12.18
CA GLY A 478 20.24 48.25 11.83
C GLY A 478 20.59 49.29 12.90
N GLU A 479 20.36 48.98 14.17
CA GLU A 479 20.69 49.92 15.25
C GLU A 479 22.21 50.16 15.31
N GLU A 480 22.61 51.43 15.13
CA GLU A 480 24.02 51.83 15.04
C GLU A 480 24.83 51.44 16.29
N THR A 481 24.22 51.52 17.48
CA THR A 481 24.91 51.21 18.73
C THR A 481 25.20 49.70 18.86
N ALA A 482 24.26 48.83 18.47
CA ALA A 482 24.42 47.38 18.52
C ALA A 482 25.46 46.90 17.50
N LEU A 483 25.40 47.43 16.27
CA LEU A 483 26.35 47.09 15.20
C LEU A 483 27.77 47.58 15.51
N THR A 484 27.92 48.79 16.06
CA THR A 484 29.23 49.33 16.46
C THR A 484 29.86 48.48 17.56
N ARG A 485 29.09 48.11 18.59
CA ARG A 485 29.57 47.21 19.66
C ARG A 485 30.05 45.87 19.10
N LEU A 486 29.30 45.28 18.18
CA LEU A 486 29.67 44.01 17.56
C LEU A 486 30.95 44.15 16.72
N ARG A 487 31.07 45.24 15.95
CA ARG A 487 32.26 45.55 15.14
C ARG A 487 33.51 45.71 16.00
N GLU A 488 33.42 46.43 17.11
CA GLU A 488 34.52 46.61 18.08
C GLU A 488 34.92 45.28 18.73
N GLY A 489 33.95 44.46 19.13
CA GLY A 489 34.20 43.12 19.65
C GLY A 489 34.98 42.23 18.68
N LEU A 490 34.63 42.26 17.39
CA LEU A 490 35.34 41.52 16.34
C LEU A 490 36.75 42.05 16.10
N ALA A 491 36.94 43.37 16.17
CA ALA A 491 38.25 44.00 16.02
C ALA A 491 39.19 43.63 17.18
N ASN A 492 38.68 43.66 18.42
CA ASN A 492 39.43 43.26 19.60
C ASN A 492 39.78 41.76 19.60
N GLY A 493 38.91 40.92 19.02
CA GLY A 493 39.15 39.48 18.86
C GLY A 493 40.01 39.09 17.66
N GLY A 494 40.44 40.03 16.80
CA GLY A 494 41.24 39.75 15.61
C GLY A 494 40.52 38.98 14.49
N ASN A 495 39.17 38.98 14.48
CA ASN A 495 38.36 38.17 13.56
C ASN A 495 38.02 38.92 12.25
N ASP A 496 39.03 39.15 11.41
CA ASP A 496 38.91 39.95 10.18
C ASP A 496 37.93 39.40 9.13
N VAL A 497 37.71 38.09 9.09
CA VAL A 497 36.73 37.47 8.17
C VAL A 497 35.31 37.85 8.57
N MET A 498 34.94 37.58 9.82
CA MET A 498 33.62 37.91 10.36
C MET A 498 33.35 39.42 10.36
N ARG A 499 34.40 40.23 10.58
CA ARG A 499 34.30 41.69 10.45
C ARG A 499 33.95 42.12 9.02
N ARG A 500 34.54 41.50 8.00
CA ARG A 500 34.20 41.77 6.59
C ARG A 500 32.76 41.36 6.27
N GLU A 501 32.28 40.24 6.80
CA GLU A 501 30.88 39.83 6.62
C GLU A 501 29.89 40.84 7.23
N LEU A 502 30.17 41.31 8.45
CA LEU A 502 29.37 42.35 9.10
C LEU A 502 29.40 43.66 8.29
N ASP A 503 30.57 44.06 7.79
CA ASP A 503 30.72 45.26 6.95
C ASP A 503 29.92 45.17 5.65
N LEU A 504 29.81 43.97 5.06
CA LEU A 504 28.95 43.73 3.90
C LEU A 504 27.47 43.91 4.26
N ARG A 505 27.02 43.35 5.39
CA ARG A 505 25.64 43.52 5.87
C ARG A 505 25.28 44.98 6.11
N VAL A 506 26.17 45.74 6.76
CA VAL A 506 25.96 47.17 7.02
C VAL A 506 25.82 47.96 5.71
N ARG A 507 26.62 47.66 4.68
CA ARG A 507 26.50 48.31 3.36
C ARG A 507 25.21 47.96 2.62
N GLN A 508 24.69 46.75 2.83
CA GLN A 508 23.43 46.30 2.25
C GLN A 508 22.20 46.85 2.98
N THR A 509 22.38 47.31 4.22
CA THR A 509 21.29 47.85 5.04
C THR A 509 20.73 49.11 4.39
N GLY A 510 19.42 49.10 4.08
CA GLY A 510 18.75 50.21 3.41
C GLY A 510 18.84 50.22 1.87
N ALA A 511 19.47 49.21 1.25
CA ALA A 511 19.42 49.02 -0.19
C ALA A 511 18.03 48.52 -0.65
N ALA A 512 17.67 48.80 -1.90
CA ALA A 512 16.45 48.26 -2.51
C ALA A 512 16.54 46.73 -2.59
N GLY A 513 15.61 46.03 -1.93
CA GLY A 513 15.60 44.56 -1.84
C GLY A 513 16.29 43.98 -0.61
N ASP A 514 16.67 44.80 0.38
CA ASP A 514 17.19 44.30 1.66
C ASP A 514 16.15 43.49 2.45
N ALA A 515 16.47 42.22 2.71
CA ALA A 515 15.63 41.33 3.51
C ALA A 515 15.61 41.70 5.01
N GLY A 516 16.62 42.43 5.50
CA GLY A 516 16.80 42.71 6.93
C GLY A 516 15.64 43.46 7.58
N ARG A 517 15.05 44.45 6.89
CA ARG A 517 13.88 45.18 7.41
C ARG A 517 12.65 44.28 7.53
N VAL A 518 12.37 43.47 6.52
CA VAL A 518 11.24 42.53 6.54
C VAL A 518 11.44 41.48 7.63
N LEU A 519 12.67 40.97 7.78
CA LEU A 519 13.03 40.06 8.86
C LEU A 519 12.83 40.70 10.24
N ALA A 520 13.24 41.96 10.44
CA ALA A 520 13.02 42.71 11.68
C ALA A 520 11.52 42.87 11.97
N ASP A 521 10.73 43.28 10.97
CA ASP A 521 9.28 43.48 11.12
C ASP A 521 8.56 42.17 11.52
N ARG A 522 8.96 41.03 10.93
CA ARG A 522 8.41 39.70 11.28
C ARG A 522 8.88 39.24 12.65
N LEU A 523 10.14 39.51 13.01
CA LEU A 523 10.69 39.17 14.32
C LEU A 523 10.06 40.02 15.44
N ALA A 524 9.63 41.25 15.14
CA ALA A 524 8.92 42.11 16.08
C ALA A 524 7.59 41.51 16.57
N LEU A 525 6.99 40.57 15.82
CA LEU A 525 5.81 39.82 16.25
C LEU A 525 6.13 38.88 17.42
N LEU A 526 7.36 38.36 17.48
CA LEU A 526 7.86 37.50 18.56
C LEU A 526 8.56 38.28 19.68
N ASN A 527 8.93 39.55 19.44
CA ASN A 527 9.56 40.43 20.43
C ASN A 527 8.54 41.30 21.20
N ARG A 528 7.29 40.82 21.34
CA ARG A 528 6.25 41.52 22.11
C ARG A 528 6.49 41.33 23.61
N PRO A 529 6.03 42.25 24.48
CA PRO A 529 6.17 42.10 25.93
C PRO A 529 5.61 40.77 26.48
N ALA A 530 4.56 40.24 25.85
CA ALA A 530 3.99 38.94 26.20
C ALA A 530 4.96 37.75 26.04
N PHE A 531 6.02 37.92 25.23
CA PHE A 531 7.03 36.92 24.94
C PHE A 531 8.42 37.29 25.46
N ALA A 532 8.54 38.37 26.26
CA ALA A 532 9.83 38.90 26.69
C ALA A 532 10.68 37.90 27.49
N ASP A 533 10.03 36.99 28.20
CA ASP A 533 10.68 35.93 28.99
C ASP A 533 10.95 34.65 28.17
N PHE A 534 10.47 34.58 26.93
CA PHE A 534 10.62 33.44 26.02
C PHE A 534 11.72 33.69 24.98
N PHE A 535 12.10 32.63 24.27
CA PHE A 535 13.12 32.59 23.22
C PHE A 535 14.49 33.12 23.67
N GLY A 536 14.94 32.66 24.85
CA GLY A 536 16.19 33.08 25.45
C GLY A 536 16.11 34.41 26.22
N GLY A 537 14.90 34.85 26.56
CA GLY A 537 14.67 35.90 27.55
C GLY A 537 15.24 35.53 28.93
N ARG A 538 15.28 36.50 29.85
CA ARG A 538 15.78 36.28 31.24
C ARG A 538 14.78 35.54 32.14
N GLY A 539 13.85 34.77 31.54
CA GLY A 539 12.83 34.03 32.25
C GLY A 539 13.41 32.86 33.07
N GLU A 540 12.61 32.34 34.00
CA GLU A 540 12.94 31.16 34.80
C GLU A 540 12.74 29.84 34.02
N ALA A 541 12.07 29.91 32.86
CA ALA A 541 11.75 28.76 32.01
C ALA A 541 13.02 28.14 31.40
N ARG A 542 13.08 26.81 31.38
CA ARG A 542 14.25 26.09 30.83
C ARG A 542 14.19 26.03 29.30
N PRO A 543 15.23 26.43 28.56
CA PRO A 543 15.21 26.36 27.10
C PRO A 543 15.19 24.90 26.65
N PHE A 544 14.16 24.54 25.89
CA PHE A 544 14.02 23.23 25.25
C PHE A 544 14.42 23.33 23.78
N SER A 545 15.33 22.45 23.37
CA SER A 545 15.74 22.31 21.97
C SER A 545 15.02 21.15 21.31
N LEU A 546 14.43 21.42 20.14
CA LEU A 546 13.78 20.40 19.31
C LEU A 546 14.76 19.31 18.84
N ARG A 547 16.07 19.58 18.88
CA ARG A 547 17.11 18.60 18.52
C ARG A 547 17.10 17.36 19.43
N ALA A 548 16.61 17.49 20.66
CA ALA A 548 16.51 16.36 21.59
C ALA A 548 15.69 15.18 21.03
N ILE A 549 14.72 15.44 20.15
CA ILE A 549 13.87 14.43 19.49
C ILE A 549 14.68 13.54 18.52
N ALA A 550 15.82 13.99 18.01
CA ALA A 550 16.69 13.15 17.19
C ALA A 550 17.37 12.03 18.00
N HIS A 551 17.54 12.22 19.31
CA HIS A 551 18.30 11.33 20.17
C HIS A 551 17.43 10.56 21.17
N HIS A 552 16.27 11.11 21.53
CA HIS A 552 15.41 10.58 22.58
C HIS A 552 13.95 10.42 22.10
N PRO A 553 13.26 9.35 22.51
CA PRO A 553 11.84 9.11 22.20
C PRO A 553 10.91 10.03 23.03
N LEU A 554 11.04 11.34 22.85
CA LEU A 554 10.36 12.35 23.68
C LEU A 554 8.91 12.59 23.24
N ARG A 555 8.08 12.96 24.21
CA ARG A 555 6.72 13.46 24.03
C ARG A 555 6.69 14.95 24.32
N VAL A 556 6.54 15.78 23.28
CA VAL A 556 6.60 17.24 23.38
C VAL A 556 5.27 17.86 22.96
N ARG A 557 4.73 18.77 23.77
CA ARG A 557 3.61 19.64 23.41
C ARG A 557 4.04 21.10 23.41
N ILE A 558 3.70 21.81 22.34
CA ILE A 558 3.93 23.24 22.18
C ILE A 558 2.56 23.88 22.02
N ASP A 559 2.16 24.66 23.02
CA ASP A 559 0.93 25.43 23.00
C ASP A 559 1.26 26.83 22.46
N VAL A 560 0.69 27.16 21.30
CA VAL A 560 0.84 28.49 20.67
C VAL A 560 -0.01 29.53 21.40
N PRO A 561 0.39 30.81 21.39
CA PRO A 561 -0.29 31.85 22.15
C PRO A 561 -1.77 32.02 21.74
N GLU A 562 -2.61 32.39 22.72
CA GLU A 562 -4.03 32.62 22.53
C GLU A 562 -4.34 33.98 21.85
N ARG A 563 -5.64 34.35 21.81
CA ARG A 563 -6.24 35.43 21.01
C ARG A 563 -5.43 36.73 21.00
N GLY A 564 -5.25 37.28 19.79
CA GLY A 564 -4.58 38.57 19.55
C GLY A 564 -3.15 38.44 18.99
N HIS A 565 -2.61 37.23 18.94
CA HIS A 565 -1.27 36.92 18.46
C HIS A 565 -1.25 35.92 17.29
N ASP A 566 -2.29 35.92 16.44
CA ASP A 566 -2.45 34.94 15.36
C ASP A 566 -1.24 34.90 14.40
N GLU A 567 -0.67 36.06 14.05
CA GLU A 567 0.51 36.10 13.19
C GLU A 567 1.76 35.51 13.88
N ALA A 568 1.93 35.76 15.17
CA ALA A 568 3.02 35.17 15.95
C ALA A 568 2.85 33.65 16.06
N ALA A 569 1.63 33.16 16.30
CA ALA A 569 1.33 31.73 16.32
C ALA A 569 1.66 31.04 14.98
N ARG A 570 1.40 31.70 13.85
CA ARG A 570 1.80 31.19 12.52
C ARG A 570 3.31 31.12 12.36
N VAL A 571 4.04 32.17 12.76
CA VAL A 571 5.51 32.20 12.72
C VAL A 571 6.10 31.11 13.62
N ILE A 572 5.57 30.91 14.83
CA ILE A 572 5.99 29.85 15.76
C ILE A 572 5.73 28.45 15.16
N THR A 573 4.53 28.24 14.61
CA THR A 573 4.18 26.95 13.99
C THR A 573 5.12 26.63 12.83
N ARG A 574 5.45 27.64 12.02
CA ARG A 574 6.42 27.52 10.93
C ARG A 574 7.84 27.30 11.44
N LEU A 575 8.25 27.96 12.52
CA LEU A 575 9.53 27.74 13.18
C LEU A 575 9.67 26.29 13.63
N VAL A 576 8.68 25.74 14.31
CA VAL A 576 8.67 24.34 14.75
C VAL A 576 8.72 23.39 13.56
N LEU A 577 7.97 23.66 12.48
CA LEU A 577 8.02 22.86 11.25
C LEU A 577 9.41 22.90 10.59
N ALA A 578 10.01 24.09 10.48
CA ALA A 578 11.35 24.30 9.91
C ALA A 578 12.44 23.59 10.75
N GLN A 579 12.38 23.74 12.08
CA GLN A 579 13.26 23.05 13.02
C GLN A 579 13.09 21.54 12.92
N PHE A 580 11.85 21.02 12.91
CA PHE A 580 11.59 19.59 12.80
C PHE A 580 12.23 19.02 11.53
N HIS A 581 12.02 19.67 10.38
CA HIS A 581 12.64 19.27 9.13
C HIS A 581 14.19 19.28 9.17
N ALA A 582 14.80 20.25 9.85
CA ALA A 582 16.25 20.31 10.00
C ALA A 582 16.75 19.16 10.89
N VAL A 583 16.10 18.94 12.03
CA VAL A 583 16.44 17.89 13.01
C VAL A 583 16.27 16.50 12.42
N VAL A 584 15.22 16.25 11.64
CA VAL A 584 15.01 14.92 11.05
C VAL A 584 16.06 14.57 10.00
N ARG A 585 16.75 15.56 9.43
CA ARG A 585 17.77 15.35 8.40
C ARG A 585 19.12 14.89 8.95
N GLU A 586 19.51 15.31 10.16
CA GLU A 586 20.88 15.09 10.69
C GLU A 586 21.17 13.66 11.15
N GLY A 587 20.16 12.92 11.61
CA GLY A 587 20.36 11.66 12.34
C GLY A 587 19.74 10.43 11.70
N ARG A 588 20.46 9.30 11.75
CA ARG A 588 19.83 7.97 11.68
C ARG A 588 19.21 7.68 13.04
N ARG A 589 17.88 7.70 13.10
CA ARG A 589 17.09 7.37 14.30
C ARG A 589 16.67 5.91 14.27
N GLU A 590 16.61 5.30 15.44
CA GLU A 590 16.01 3.97 15.61
C GLU A 590 14.49 4.04 15.81
N HIS A 591 13.98 5.20 16.22
CA HIS A 591 12.57 5.50 16.44
C HIS A 591 11.96 6.34 15.31
N PHE A 592 10.64 6.25 15.19
CA PHE A 592 9.84 7.07 14.28
C PHE A 592 9.62 8.48 14.84
N ALA A 593 9.82 9.54 14.05
CA ALA A 593 9.59 10.92 14.50
C ALA A 593 8.34 11.51 13.82
N CYS A 594 7.39 12.03 14.61
CA CYS A 594 6.18 12.63 14.05
C CYS A 594 5.92 14.04 14.59
N LEU A 595 5.64 14.97 13.68
CA LEU A 595 5.15 16.30 14.01
C LEU A 595 3.66 16.40 13.69
N VAL A 596 2.87 16.80 14.68
CA VAL A 596 1.41 16.94 14.57
C VAL A 596 1.07 18.42 14.72
N LEU A 597 0.52 19.03 13.68
CA LEU A 597 0.03 20.41 13.68
C LEU A 597 -1.49 20.38 13.67
N ASP A 598 -2.14 20.74 14.78
CA ASP A 598 -3.62 20.83 14.87
C ASP A 598 -4.19 22.00 14.06
N ASP A 599 -3.37 23.04 13.86
CA ASP A 599 -3.62 24.11 12.90
C ASP A 599 -2.33 24.44 12.14
N ALA A 600 -2.28 24.07 10.86
CA ALA A 600 -1.17 24.36 9.95
C ALA A 600 -1.39 25.62 9.10
N THR A 601 -2.43 26.43 9.36
CA THR A 601 -2.66 27.70 8.64
C THR A 601 -1.40 28.55 8.66
N GLY A 602 -0.90 28.95 7.48
CA GLY A 602 0.28 29.81 7.35
C GLY A 602 1.64 29.15 7.70
N ALA A 603 1.68 27.86 8.04
CA ALA A 603 2.92 27.13 8.28
C ALA A 603 3.55 26.56 6.98
N VAL A 604 2.73 26.33 5.95
CA VAL A 604 3.17 25.69 4.70
C VAL A 604 3.83 26.71 3.76
N THR A 605 5.07 26.41 3.39
CA THR A 605 5.96 27.18 2.50
C THR A 605 6.43 26.32 1.32
N PRO A 606 7.04 26.90 0.26
CA PRO A 606 7.61 26.13 -0.84
C PRO A 606 8.68 25.13 -0.40
N GLU A 607 9.54 25.51 0.56
CA GLU A 607 10.60 24.66 1.09
C GLU A 607 10.06 23.54 1.99
N SER A 608 9.07 23.83 2.84
CA SER A 608 8.42 22.80 3.67
C SER A 608 7.82 21.67 2.82
N VAL A 609 7.14 21.99 1.71
CA VAL A 609 6.55 21.00 0.80
C VAL A 609 7.63 20.08 0.18
N ARG A 610 8.76 20.66 -0.24
CA ARG A 610 9.91 19.89 -0.75
C ARG A 610 10.52 18.98 0.32
N ARG A 611 10.54 19.44 1.58
CA ARG A 611 11.08 18.68 2.71
C ARG A 611 10.13 17.56 3.16
N ILE A 612 8.81 17.77 3.10
CA ILE A 612 7.79 16.76 3.39
C ILE A 612 7.98 15.51 2.51
N GLN A 613 8.28 15.70 1.21
CA GLN A 613 8.53 14.58 0.27
C GLN A 613 9.67 13.66 0.71
N ARG A 614 10.64 14.17 1.48
CA ARG A 614 11.83 13.41 1.91
C ARG A 614 11.61 12.66 3.23
N LEU A 615 10.58 13.00 3.99
CA LEU A 615 10.32 12.45 5.33
C LEU A 615 10.16 10.92 5.33
N ARG A 616 9.56 10.36 4.27
CA ARG A 616 9.41 8.90 4.10
C ARG A 616 10.74 8.16 4.20
N SER A 617 11.81 8.72 3.63
CA SER A 617 13.15 8.12 3.68
C SER A 617 13.87 8.31 5.02
N GLN A 618 13.37 9.21 5.86
CA GLN A 618 13.96 9.61 7.14
C GLN A 618 13.26 8.98 8.34
N ASN A 619 12.36 8.01 8.13
CA ASN A 619 11.51 7.43 9.16
C ASN A 619 10.79 8.51 9.99
N ALA A 620 10.24 9.51 9.30
CA ALA A 620 9.55 10.63 9.91
C ALA A 620 8.26 10.95 9.15
N GLY A 621 7.33 11.66 9.78
CA GLY A 621 6.06 12.04 9.18
C GLY A 621 5.47 13.31 9.79
N VAL A 622 4.63 14.01 9.04
CA VAL A 622 3.90 15.18 9.52
C VAL A 622 2.40 14.99 9.35
N LEU A 623 1.62 15.34 10.37
CA LEU A 623 0.17 15.49 10.27
C LEU A 623 -0.16 16.98 10.20
N LEU A 624 -0.72 17.41 9.08
CA LEU A 624 -1.14 18.79 8.83
C LEU A 624 -2.66 18.87 8.87
N ALA A 625 -3.22 19.53 9.89
CA ALA A 625 -4.64 19.87 9.91
C ALA A 625 -4.85 21.31 9.38
N LEU A 626 -5.73 21.46 8.39
CA LEU A 626 -6.10 22.75 7.80
C LEU A 626 -7.61 22.96 7.89
N ARG A 627 -8.01 24.23 8.00
CA ARG A 627 -9.42 24.63 7.92
C ARG A 627 -9.93 24.60 6.48
N THR A 628 -9.10 25.11 5.58
CA THR A 628 -9.32 25.10 4.12
C THR A 628 -7.96 25.05 3.43
N VAL A 629 -7.90 24.53 2.20
CA VAL A 629 -6.67 24.63 1.40
C VAL A 629 -6.41 26.07 0.96
N GLY A 630 -7.43 26.94 0.97
CA GLY A 630 -7.27 28.38 0.74
C GLY A 630 -6.35 29.10 1.73
N ASP A 631 -6.04 28.49 2.89
CA ASP A 631 -5.08 29.02 3.86
C ASP A 631 -3.61 28.84 3.42
N VAL A 632 -3.38 28.11 2.33
CA VAL A 632 -2.08 27.89 1.70
C VAL A 632 -2.00 28.71 0.41
N PRO A 633 -0.83 29.29 0.06
CA PRO A 633 -0.65 29.96 -1.24
C PRO A 633 -1.08 29.08 -2.42
N GLU A 634 -1.79 29.67 -3.39
CA GLU A 634 -2.39 28.93 -4.51
C GLU A 634 -1.36 28.12 -5.33
N ALA A 635 -0.15 28.67 -5.51
CA ALA A 635 0.95 28.01 -6.19
C ALA A 635 1.38 26.68 -5.52
N LEU A 636 1.10 26.50 -4.24
CA LEU A 636 1.48 25.32 -3.46
C LEU A 636 0.36 24.28 -3.34
N HIS A 637 -0.87 24.57 -3.79
CA HIS A 637 -1.98 23.62 -3.66
C HIS A 637 -1.66 22.27 -4.31
N GLY A 638 -1.27 22.26 -5.59
CA GLY A 638 -0.89 21.04 -6.31
C GLY A 638 0.32 20.32 -5.68
N PRO A 639 1.46 21.02 -5.48
CA PRO A 639 2.65 20.44 -4.84
C PRO A 639 2.38 19.84 -3.45
N LEU A 640 1.54 20.47 -2.62
CA LEU A 640 1.19 19.97 -1.29
C LEU A 640 0.47 18.62 -1.38
N TYR A 641 -0.53 18.50 -2.25
CA TYR A 641 -1.22 17.21 -2.46
C TYR A 641 -0.28 16.14 -2.99
N GLY A 642 0.69 16.48 -3.83
CA GLY A 642 1.71 15.55 -4.32
C GLY A 642 2.77 15.17 -3.28
N ALA A 643 3.00 16.01 -2.26
CA ALA A 643 4.01 15.79 -1.23
C ALA A 643 3.56 14.81 -0.13
N VAL A 644 2.25 14.73 0.14
CA VAL A 644 1.67 13.84 1.15
C VAL A 644 1.14 12.55 0.52
N GLY A 645 1.35 11.41 1.18
CA GLY A 645 0.81 10.12 0.77
C GLY A 645 -0.60 9.85 1.32
N CYS A 646 -0.95 10.45 2.45
CA CYS A 646 -2.26 10.29 3.08
C CYS A 646 -3.07 11.59 3.03
N ARG A 647 -4.35 11.47 2.69
CA ARG A 647 -5.25 12.61 2.45
C ARG A 647 -6.61 12.34 3.09
N MET A 648 -7.12 13.30 3.84
CA MET A 648 -8.37 13.20 4.57
C MET A 648 -9.21 14.47 4.38
N ALA A 649 -10.42 14.30 3.86
CA ALA A 649 -11.41 15.38 3.71
C ALA A 649 -12.56 15.16 4.70
N PHE A 650 -12.77 16.10 5.61
CA PHE A 650 -13.86 16.05 6.59
C PHE A 650 -15.18 16.56 6.00
N CYS A 651 -16.29 16.26 6.67
CA CYS A 651 -17.59 16.81 6.30
C CYS A 651 -17.60 18.35 6.27
N GLY A 652 -18.30 18.92 5.30
CA GLY A 652 -18.49 20.37 5.17
C GLY A 652 -17.35 21.13 4.50
N VAL A 653 -16.44 20.43 3.80
CA VAL A 653 -15.46 21.09 2.92
C VAL A 653 -16.16 21.91 1.83
N SER A 654 -15.54 23.01 1.41
CA SER A 654 -16.06 23.81 0.31
C SER A 654 -16.01 23.03 -1.01
N THR A 655 -16.82 23.41 -2.00
CA THR A 655 -16.72 22.85 -3.36
C THR A 655 -15.36 23.13 -4.00
N TRP A 656 -14.74 24.26 -3.65
CA TRP A 656 -13.37 24.60 -4.07
C TRP A 656 -12.35 23.61 -3.52
N ASP A 657 -12.35 23.36 -2.20
CA ASP A 657 -11.49 22.37 -1.55
C ASP A 657 -11.76 20.96 -2.11
N GLY A 658 -13.04 20.60 -2.25
CA GLY A 658 -13.48 19.32 -2.81
C GLY A 658 -12.96 19.10 -4.23
N SER A 659 -12.89 20.14 -5.08
CA SER A 659 -12.35 20.04 -6.44
C SER A 659 -10.87 19.65 -6.46
N ARG A 660 -10.09 20.14 -5.49
CA ARG A 660 -8.66 19.80 -5.37
C ARG A 660 -8.46 18.37 -4.88
N PHE A 661 -9.29 17.90 -3.96
CA PHE A 661 -9.30 16.50 -3.55
C PHE A 661 -9.69 15.55 -4.69
N ALA A 662 -10.75 15.89 -5.44
CA ALA A 662 -11.19 15.12 -6.60
C ALA A 662 -10.08 14.99 -7.65
N GLN A 663 -9.39 16.10 -7.96
CA GLN A 663 -8.23 16.11 -8.85
C GLN A 663 -7.08 15.23 -8.32
N ALA A 664 -6.77 15.33 -7.01
CA ALA A 664 -5.67 14.58 -6.40
C ALA A 664 -5.93 13.07 -6.29
N TRP A 665 -7.18 12.64 -6.09
CA TRP A 665 -7.55 11.22 -6.07
C TRP A 665 -7.76 10.62 -7.45
N GLY A 666 -7.91 11.48 -8.46
CA GLY A 666 -8.08 11.09 -9.85
C GLY A 666 -9.40 10.39 -10.14
N THR A 667 -9.43 9.77 -11.31
CA THR A 667 -10.59 9.12 -11.89
C THR A 667 -10.50 7.60 -11.79
N GLU A 668 -11.66 6.95 -11.80
CA GLU A 668 -11.79 5.51 -11.86
C GLU A 668 -12.67 5.13 -13.06
N TRP A 669 -12.30 4.04 -13.73
CA TRP A 669 -13.10 3.47 -14.81
C TRP A 669 -14.30 2.76 -14.19
N VAL A 670 -15.48 3.39 -14.25
CA VAL A 670 -16.72 2.83 -13.74
C VAL A 670 -17.52 2.26 -14.91
N GLU A 671 -17.86 0.98 -14.83
CA GLU A 671 -18.81 0.33 -15.76
C GLU A 671 -20.22 0.84 -15.47
N THR A 672 -20.62 1.87 -16.22
CA THR A 672 -21.99 2.40 -16.15
C THR A 672 -22.86 1.57 -17.07
N THR A 673 -23.84 0.88 -16.49
CA THR A 673 -24.84 0.15 -17.27
C THR A 673 -25.92 1.13 -17.70
N GLU A 674 -25.87 1.58 -18.96
CA GLU A 674 -26.97 2.33 -19.56
C GLU A 674 -28.02 1.33 -20.08
N VAL A 675 -29.19 1.30 -19.43
CA VAL A 675 -30.34 0.54 -19.90
C VAL A 675 -31.12 1.41 -20.88
N ALA A 676 -30.68 1.42 -22.13
CA ALA A 676 -31.43 2.08 -23.20
C ALA A 676 -32.54 1.14 -23.70
N LYS A 677 -33.80 1.47 -23.39
CA LYS A 677 -34.98 0.75 -23.94
C LYS A 677 -35.21 1.15 -25.40
N HIS A 678 -34.53 0.50 -26.34
CA HIS A 678 -34.85 0.62 -27.77
C HIS A 678 -35.79 -0.50 -28.21
N THR A 679 -37.01 -0.17 -28.61
CA THR A 679 -37.93 -1.10 -29.29
C THR A 679 -37.43 -1.35 -30.70
N VAL A 680 -36.69 -2.44 -30.93
CA VAL A 680 -36.26 -2.85 -32.26
C VAL A 680 -37.44 -3.49 -33.00
N PHE A 681 -38.00 -2.76 -33.97
CA PHE A 681 -38.76 -3.37 -35.06
C PHE A 681 -37.79 -4.16 -35.93
N ALA A 682 -37.79 -5.50 -35.78
CA ALA A 682 -36.96 -6.40 -36.56
C ALA A 682 -37.67 -6.78 -37.87
N ASP A 683 -37.18 -6.24 -38.99
CA ASP A 683 -37.65 -6.57 -40.33
C ASP A 683 -36.61 -7.45 -41.06
N GLN A 684 -36.43 -8.70 -40.59
CA GLN A 684 -35.73 -9.75 -41.34
C GLN A 684 -36.38 -11.13 -41.12
N PRO A 685 -36.64 -11.92 -42.19
CA PRO A 685 -37.50 -13.10 -42.12
C PRO A 685 -36.88 -14.34 -41.45
N MET A 686 -35.54 -14.46 -41.36
CA MET A 686 -34.92 -15.68 -40.80
C MET A 686 -34.90 -15.74 -39.26
N THR A 687 -34.95 -14.60 -38.57
CA THR A 687 -34.97 -14.55 -37.10
C THR A 687 -36.35 -14.92 -36.53
N ARG A 688 -37.43 -14.76 -37.30
CA ARG A 688 -38.79 -15.19 -36.92
C ARG A 688 -38.89 -16.69 -36.65
N PHE A 689 -38.17 -17.52 -37.39
CA PHE A 689 -38.24 -18.98 -37.22
C PHE A 689 -37.58 -19.44 -35.92
N PHE A 690 -36.39 -18.93 -35.62
CA PHE A 690 -35.71 -19.19 -34.35
C PHE A 690 -36.45 -18.61 -33.14
N HIS A 691 -37.12 -17.46 -33.30
CA HIS A 691 -37.97 -16.89 -32.25
C HIS A 691 -39.29 -17.66 -32.05
N ALA A 692 -39.89 -18.22 -33.10
CA ALA A 692 -41.12 -19.00 -33.01
C ALA A 692 -40.90 -20.35 -32.29
N VAL A 693 -39.80 -21.05 -32.61
CA VAL A 693 -39.47 -22.35 -31.98
C VAL A 693 -39.11 -22.17 -30.50
N ARG A 694 -38.42 -21.08 -30.13
CA ARG A 694 -38.06 -20.79 -28.73
C ARG A 694 -39.24 -20.28 -27.88
N LYS A 695 -40.17 -19.54 -28.48
CA LYS A 695 -41.39 -19.01 -27.82
C LYS A 695 -42.37 -20.11 -27.44
N LEU A 696 -42.44 -21.19 -28.22
CA LEU A 696 -43.29 -22.36 -27.94
C LEU A 696 -42.82 -23.19 -26.73
N VAL A 697 -41.54 -23.06 -26.35
CA VAL A 697 -40.93 -23.88 -25.28
C VAL A 697 -40.91 -23.18 -23.91
N THR A 698 -40.95 -21.84 -23.86
CA THR A 698 -40.62 -21.11 -22.61
C THR A 698 -41.66 -20.08 -22.12
N GLY A 699 -42.75 -19.84 -22.84
CA GLY A 699 -43.96 -19.18 -22.29
C GLY A 699 -43.80 -17.76 -21.72
N LYS A 700 -42.69 -17.05 -21.95
CA LYS A 700 -42.51 -15.64 -21.55
C LYS A 700 -42.03 -14.78 -22.72
N ALA A 701 -42.74 -13.67 -22.96
CA ALA A 701 -42.32 -12.64 -23.90
C ALA A 701 -41.13 -11.87 -23.32
N VAL A 702 -40.05 -11.78 -24.09
CA VAL A 702 -38.81 -11.09 -23.68
C VAL A 702 -38.85 -9.67 -24.22
N THR A 703 -38.92 -8.68 -23.34
CA THR A 703 -38.31 -7.37 -23.59
C THR A 703 -36.81 -7.58 -23.47
N THR A 704 -36.07 -7.50 -24.58
CA THR A 704 -34.61 -7.49 -24.53
C THR A 704 -34.16 -6.14 -24.00
N ASP A 705 -33.81 -6.08 -22.72
CA ASP A 705 -33.04 -4.97 -22.17
C ASP A 705 -31.66 -5.01 -22.83
N ALA A 706 -31.39 -4.04 -23.72
CA ALA A 706 -30.05 -3.82 -24.25
C ALA A 706 -29.22 -3.14 -23.15
N VAL A 707 -28.67 -3.95 -22.24
CA VAL A 707 -27.70 -3.51 -21.23
C VAL A 707 -26.42 -3.18 -21.97
N THR A 708 -26.19 -1.89 -22.21
CA THR A 708 -24.94 -1.43 -22.80
C THR A 708 -24.04 -1.03 -21.64
N VAL A 709 -23.06 -1.87 -21.34
CA VAL A 709 -22.05 -1.57 -20.32
C VAL A 709 -21.06 -0.60 -20.97
N ARG A 710 -21.15 0.68 -20.59
CA ARG A 710 -20.21 1.70 -21.03
C ARG A 710 -19.21 1.95 -19.90
N GLN A 711 -17.93 1.73 -20.19
CA GLN A 711 -16.87 2.16 -19.28
C GLN A 711 -16.76 3.69 -19.37
N VAL A 712 -17.10 4.38 -18.30
CA VAL A 712 -16.99 5.83 -18.18
C VAL A 712 -15.98 6.13 -17.08
N GLU A 713 -15.01 6.97 -17.40
CA GLU A 713 -14.07 7.51 -16.45
C GLU A 713 -14.81 8.52 -15.56
N ARG A 714 -14.98 8.21 -14.28
CA ARG A 714 -15.66 9.08 -13.29
C ARG A 714 -14.73 9.37 -12.13
N GLU A 715 -14.75 10.60 -11.63
CA GLU A 715 -14.05 10.94 -10.38
C GLU A 715 -14.51 10.00 -9.26
N ARG A 716 -13.56 9.49 -8.47
CA ARG A 716 -13.88 8.57 -7.35
C ARG A 716 -14.82 9.23 -6.33
N TRP A 717 -14.65 10.53 -6.16
CA TRP A 717 -15.51 11.44 -5.40
C TRP A 717 -15.54 12.78 -6.12
N SER A 718 -16.73 13.24 -6.48
CA SER A 718 -16.88 14.58 -7.06
C SER A 718 -16.78 15.67 -6.00
N ALA A 719 -16.41 16.88 -6.42
CA ALA A 719 -16.37 18.05 -5.55
C ALA A 719 -17.70 18.32 -4.82
N SER A 720 -18.83 18.06 -5.50
CA SER A 720 -20.17 18.23 -4.92
C SER A 720 -20.51 17.14 -3.92
N GLU A 721 -20.10 15.90 -4.16
CA GLU A 721 -20.26 14.79 -3.21
C GLU A 721 -19.44 15.05 -1.93
N LEU A 722 -18.22 15.56 -2.05
CA LEU A 722 -17.40 15.90 -0.88
C LEU A 722 -17.99 17.05 -0.06
N ALA A 723 -18.55 18.07 -0.73
CA ALA A 723 -19.14 19.22 -0.06
C ALA A 723 -20.49 18.92 0.60
N HIS A 724 -21.33 18.08 -0.02
CA HIS A 724 -22.74 17.92 0.38
C HIS A 724 -23.16 16.49 0.76
N ALA A 725 -22.47 15.45 0.30
CA ALA A 725 -22.87 14.06 0.53
C ALA A 725 -22.16 13.42 1.73
N VAL A 726 -21.04 13.99 2.20
CA VAL A 726 -20.31 13.48 3.38
C VAL A 726 -21.09 13.81 4.66
N PRO A 727 -21.61 12.81 5.40
CA PRO A 727 -22.41 13.07 6.59
C PRO A 727 -21.56 13.64 7.74
N ALA A 728 -22.21 14.33 8.68
CA ALA A 728 -21.54 14.81 9.89
C ALA A 728 -20.89 13.65 10.67
N GLY A 729 -19.69 13.89 11.20
CA GLY A 729 -18.90 12.86 11.89
C GLY A 729 -18.30 11.80 10.97
N HIS A 730 -18.32 12.00 9.65
CA HIS A 730 -17.58 11.18 8.69
C HIS A 730 -16.49 12.00 7.99
N ALA A 731 -15.55 11.28 7.41
CA ALA A 731 -14.53 11.84 6.53
C ALA A 731 -14.21 10.85 5.40
N VAL A 732 -13.76 11.37 4.27
CA VAL A 732 -13.20 10.56 3.18
C VAL A 732 -11.69 10.47 3.38
N LEU A 733 -11.17 9.26 3.48
CA LEU A 733 -9.78 8.97 3.78
C LEU A 733 -9.15 8.13 2.67
N SER A 734 -7.98 8.56 2.20
CA SER A 734 -7.10 7.80 1.32
C SER A 734 -5.73 7.70 1.97
N LEU A 735 -5.13 6.52 1.92
CA LEU A 735 -3.88 6.21 2.60
C LEU A 735 -2.89 5.60 1.63
N THR A 736 -1.62 5.93 1.82
CA THR A 736 -0.51 5.27 1.15
C THR A 736 0.48 4.84 2.22
N SER A 737 0.90 3.58 2.22
CA SER A 737 1.91 3.09 3.16
C SER A 737 3.32 3.48 2.72
N VAL A 738 4.27 3.44 3.65
CA VAL A 738 5.71 3.58 3.37
C VAL A 738 6.24 2.47 2.46
N GLU A 739 5.52 1.34 2.32
CA GLU A 739 5.84 0.26 1.37
C GLU A 739 5.26 0.52 -0.04
N GLY A 740 4.39 1.54 -0.18
CA GLY A 740 3.74 1.89 -1.45
C GLY A 740 2.41 1.19 -1.68
N GLU A 741 1.87 0.50 -0.68
CA GLU A 741 0.50 -0.01 -0.72
C GLU A 741 -0.48 1.15 -0.64
N TYR A 742 -1.62 1.04 -1.34
CA TYR A 742 -2.57 2.15 -1.48
C TYR A 742 -3.98 1.72 -1.05
N ALA A 743 -4.61 2.55 -0.22
CA ALA A 743 -6.04 2.51 0.08
C ALA A 743 -6.76 3.61 -0.72
N PRO A 744 -7.78 3.26 -1.52
CA PRO A 744 -8.56 4.24 -2.27
C PRO A 744 -9.29 5.21 -1.32
N PRO A 745 -9.76 6.37 -1.82
CA PRO A 745 -10.57 7.29 -1.04
C PRO A 745 -11.90 6.65 -0.64
N LEU A 746 -12.03 6.30 0.64
CA LEU A 746 -13.18 5.61 1.19
C LEU A 746 -13.78 6.41 2.35
N LEU A 747 -15.08 6.25 2.58
CA LEU A 747 -15.80 6.93 3.65
C LEU A 747 -15.55 6.22 5.00
N VAL A 748 -15.15 6.99 6.01
CA VAL A 748 -14.92 6.55 7.39
C VAL A 748 -15.97 7.20 8.31
N ASP A 749 -16.64 6.40 9.13
CA ASP A 749 -17.41 6.91 10.28
C ASP A 749 -16.46 7.10 11.47
N LEU A 750 -16.32 8.34 11.93
CA LEU A 750 -15.41 8.74 13.02
C LEU A 750 -16.08 8.69 14.39
N ARG A 751 -17.36 8.28 14.48
CA ARG A 751 -18.11 8.22 15.75
C ARG A 751 -17.91 6.91 16.51
N GLY A 752 -17.28 5.89 15.89
CA GLY A 752 -16.85 4.65 16.54
C GLY A 752 -17.29 3.37 15.85
#